data_AF-A0A8C7YRD4-F1
#
_entry.id   AF-A0A8C7YRD4-F1
#
_cell.length_a   1.000
_cell.length_b   1.000
_cell.length_c   1.000
_cell.angle_alpha   90.00
_cell.angle_beta   90.00
_cell.angle_gamma   90.00
#
_symmetry.space_group_name_H-M   'P 1'
#
loop_
_entity.id
_entity.type
_entity.pdbx_description
1 polymer ?
#
loop_
_entity_poly.entity_id
_entity_poly.type
_entity_poly.pdbx_seq_one_letter_code
_entity_poly.pdbx_strand_id
1 'polypeptide(L)'
;MLGNEAFQHIQLKGRNHTQSRKSPPQLPSFEAPAQGSNQGLPSLLPGLEAKKEQRQCEIGGKEAISALSRAKSRECRQQIVEAFCRHKERALMPEKVPRLCPSEGKPLMTVQWDDGVASDGAPPARIAFVLVVHGRASRQLQRLFKAIYHTSHYYYIHVDQRSDFLHREVLSLARQYPNVRVTPWRMATIWGGASLLTMYLRSMEDLLCMTDWSWDFFINLSAADFPIRTNEQLVAFLSKHRSKNFIKSHGRDNARFIRKQGLDRLFLECDAHMWRLGDRKIPEGIAVDGGSDWFLLSRSFVDYVVNSGDKLVSSMKRFYAYTLLPAESFFHTVLENSAHCETMVDNNLRLTNWNRKLGCKCQYKHIVDWCGCSPNDFKPSDLPRLQQTSRPTFFARKFEASVSQEVINQLDAFLFGAFPPGTPGLQSYWENVYDQETDGLSSLPDSRLSHYHAFARMGLSHAAGFLQGRPDNHSCRFMAVSHPVSVHLYFVSDRFRGYLVRHVATNRASAQMETLETWVTPTDHFALASPPHANNRLQHIQVGSDWDPKERIFRNWGGMLGPEDEPVAVQRWSRSQNNLTATIVWIDPTNVIAATYDILVDASAEVTHYRPPLTAPLRPGVWTLRVLQRWSLMGQTRFIVAPLEFHKQQPIQREDAQRLHGGPAKNSYMEQSFHGLNPVLQLPVSLVDVEAAEANAALTGAPLRRWVDGLLGGHWSASDVCSLGPSACTSTKHCRTTAWSSTSPDPKSELPPPQMNVR
;
A
#
# COMPACT_ATOMS: atom_id res chain seq x y z
N MET A 1 32.49 -16.20 16.35
CA MET A 1 33.39 -17.31 16.77
C MET A 1 32.53 -18.56 16.96
N LEU A 2 33.14 -19.74 17.16
CA LEU A 2 32.45 -21.04 17.31
C LEU A 2 32.44 -21.49 18.78
N GLY A 3 31.65 -22.54 19.09
CA GLY A 3 31.36 -23.05 20.44
C GLY A 3 29.85 -23.01 20.72
N ASN A 4 29.03 -24.05 20.60
CA ASN A 4 29.15 -25.53 20.57
C ASN A 4 28.88 -26.24 21.92
N GLU A 5 28.19 -27.38 21.82
CA GLU A 5 27.88 -28.41 22.84
C GLU A 5 26.75 -28.19 23.87
N ALA A 6 26.29 -29.32 24.42
CA ALA A 6 24.96 -29.54 25.02
C ALA A 6 24.99 -30.63 26.11
N PHE A 7 23.91 -30.78 26.89
CA PHE A 7 23.71 -31.93 27.80
C PHE A 7 22.24 -32.44 27.83
N GLN A 8 21.99 -33.54 28.55
CA GLN A 8 21.04 -34.59 28.16
C GLN A 8 19.76 -34.75 29.04
N HIS A 9 18.88 -35.64 28.55
CA HIS A 9 17.63 -36.16 29.14
C HIS A 9 17.65 -36.60 30.62
N ILE A 10 16.46 -36.53 31.25
CA ILE A 10 15.94 -37.55 32.19
C ILE A 10 14.45 -37.88 31.83
N GLN A 11 13.97 -39.10 32.10
CA GLN A 11 12.58 -39.56 31.88
C GLN A 11 12.14 -40.54 32.99
N LEU A 12 10.87 -40.53 33.44
CA LEU A 12 10.26 -41.56 34.33
C LEU A 12 8.73 -41.73 34.12
N LYS A 13 8.11 -42.79 34.69
CA LYS A 13 7.04 -43.53 33.94
C LYS A 13 6.11 -44.47 34.80
N GLY A 14 4.83 -44.11 35.03
CA GLY A 14 3.77 -45.00 35.58
C GLY A 14 2.35 -44.38 35.52
N ARG A 15 1.30 -45.01 34.94
CA ARG A 15 0.39 -46.11 35.46
C ARG A 15 -0.64 -45.59 36.50
N ASN A 16 -1.92 -46.01 36.63
CA ASN A 16 -2.83 -47.05 36.04
C ASN A 16 -4.32 -46.70 36.47
N HIS A 17 -5.47 -47.33 36.14
CA HIS A 17 -5.96 -48.42 35.25
C HIS A 17 -7.54 -48.44 35.14
N THR A 18 -8.12 -49.03 34.08
CA THR A 18 -9.49 -49.65 33.97
C THR A 18 -10.78 -48.76 34.11
N GLN A 19 -12.03 -49.15 33.73
CA GLN A 19 -12.68 -50.43 33.31
C GLN A 19 -13.91 -50.22 32.33
N SER A 20 -14.70 -51.26 31.95
CA SER A 20 -15.78 -51.19 30.91
C SER A 20 -16.98 -52.19 31.06
N ARG A 21 -18.10 -52.02 30.28
CA ARG A 21 -19.24 -52.96 29.95
C ARG A 21 -20.38 -52.21 29.17
N LYS A 22 -21.47 -52.79 28.57
CA LYS A 22 -21.75 -53.95 27.65
C LYS A 22 -23.27 -53.96 27.21
N SER A 23 -23.70 -54.79 26.22
CA SER A 23 -25.07 -54.95 25.62
C SER A 23 -25.31 -56.42 25.11
N PRO A 24 -26.37 -56.92 24.38
CA PRO A 24 -27.58 -56.36 23.67
C PRO A 24 -28.94 -56.77 24.37
N PRO A 25 -30.14 -57.14 23.78
CA PRO A 25 -30.62 -57.68 22.44
C PRO A 25 -31.44 -56.65 21.58
N GLN A 26 -32.14 -56.87 20.43
CA GLN A 26 -32.69 -58.01 19.59
C GLN A 26 -34.16 -58.50 19.86
N LEU A 27 -34.97 -59.11 18.95
CA LEU A 27 -34.68 -59.86 17.67
C LEU A 27 -35.57 -59.65 16.37
N PRO A 28 -36.79 -60.23 16.09
CA PRO A 28 -37.09 -60.79 14.73
C PRO A 28 -38.50 -60.67 14.00
N SER A 29 -38.48 -60.70 12.63
CA SER A 29 -39.35 -61.46 11.65
C SER A 29 -40.82 -61.05 11.29
N PHE A 30 -41.43 -61.35 10.11
CA PHE A 30 -41.19 -62.35 9.01
C PHE A 30 -41.55 -61.85 7.55
N GLU A 31 -40.99 -62.55 6.54
CA GLU A 31 -41.28 -62.75 5.06
C GLU A 31 -42.14 -61.75 4.21
N ALA A 32 -41.84 -61.37 2.94
CA ALA A 32 -41.02 -61.85 1.77
C ALA A 32 -41.79 -62.68 0.70
N PRO A 33 -41.25 -62.90 -0.54
CA PRO A 33 -40.11 -62.28 -1.26
C PRO A 33 -40.64 -61.26 -2.32
N ALA A 34 -40.02 -60.86 -3.45
CA ALA A 34 -38.75 -61.08 -4.20
C ALA A 34 -38.47 -59.80 -5.06
N GLN A 35 -37.45 -59.60 -5.92
CA GLN A 35 -36.32 -60.38 -6.47
C GLN A 35 -35.04 -59.47 -6.49
N GLY A 36 -34.08 -59.68 -7.44
CA GLY A 36 -33.10 -58.64 -7.86
C GLY A 36 -31.72 -58.69 -7.18
N SER A 37 -31.04 -59.82 -7.29
CA SER A 37 -29.72 -60.14 -6.71
C SER A 37 -28.67 -59.01 -6.59
N ASN A 38 -28.06 -58.89 -5.40
CA ASN A 38 -26.77 -58.24 -5.17
C ASN A 38 -25.99 -59.02 -4.08
N GLN A 39 -24.69 -59.28 -4.27
CA GLN A 39 -23.81 -59.93 -3.29
C GLN A 39 -22.35 -59.48 -3.49
N GLY A 40 -21.51 -59.59 -2.45
CA GLY A 40 -20.10 -59.19 -2.55
C GLY A 40 -19.16 -59.82 -1.51
N LEU A 41 -17.88 -59.88 -1.91
CA LEU A 41 -16.67 -60.25 -1.16
C LEU A 41 -16.57 -61.68 -0.60
N PRO A 42 -15.37 -62.25 -0.68
CA PRO A 42 -14.53 -62.40 0.51
C PRO A 42 -13.32 -61.45 0.49
N SER A 43 -12.55 -61.43 1.59
CA SER A 43 -11.44 -60.49 1.81
C SER A 43 -10.10 -61.20 2.03
N LEU A 44 -9.00 -60.58 1.58
CA LEU A 44 -7.64 -60.70 2.13
C LEU A 44 -6.71 -59.65 1.45
N LEU A 45 -5.69 -59.19 2.18
CA LEU A 45 -4.64 -58.23 1.76
C LEU A 45 -3.30 -58.97 1.56
N PRO A 46 -2.20 -58.34 1.06
CA PRO A 46 -2.02 -56.96 0.58
C PRO A 46 -1.47 -56.88 -0.87
N GLY A 47 -1.25 -55.66 -1.41
CA GLY A 47 -0.33 -55.51 -2.57
C GLY A 47 -0.67 -54.45 -3.63
N LEU A 48 -1.07 -53.24 -3.26
CA LEU A 48 -1.12 -52.10 -4.20
C LEU A 48 -0.30 -50.93 -3.66
N GLU A 49 0.86 -50.70 -4.26
CA GLU A 49 1.77 -49.61 -3.89
C GLU A 49 1.10 -48.25 -4.10
N ALA A 50 1.26 -47.35 -3.13
CA ALA A 50 0.95 -45.94 -3.34
C ALA A 50 1.84 -45.41 -4.49
N LYS A 51 1.23 -44.75 -5.48
CA LYS A 51 1.96 -44.22 -6.64
C LYS A 51 3.05 -43.23 -6.20
N LYS A 52 4.30 -43.72 -6.23
CA LYS A 52 5.58 -43.03 -6.01
C LYS A 52 5.49 -41.55 -5.65
N GLU A 53 5.93 -41.23 -4.44
CA GLU A 53 6.41 -39.88 -4.12
C GLU A 53 7.42 -39.44 -5.19
N GLN A 54 7.16 -38.28 -5.77
CA GLN A 54 7.90 -37.79 -6.93
C GLN A 54 9.30 -37.41 -6.47
N ARG A 55 10.34 -38.04 -7.06
CA ARG A 55 11.74 -37.97 -6.60
C ARG A 55 12.20 -36.53 -6.36
N GLN A 56 12.22 -36.11 -5.10
CA GLN A 56 12.74 -34.80 -4.72
C GLN A 56 14.26 -34.83 -4.80
N CYS A 57 14.85 -33.88 -5.52
CA CYS A 57 16.30 -33.73 -5.54
C CYS A 57 16.81 -33.21 -4.19
N GLU A 58 18.04 -33.54 -3.83
CA GLU A 58 18.67 -32.99 -2.63
C GLU A 58 18.83 -31.46 -2.70
N ILE A 59 18.29 -30.75 -1.70
CA ILE A 59 18.21 -29.28 -1.67
C ILE A 59 19.39 -28.71 -0.86
N GLY A 60 20.56 -28.58 -1.50
CA GLY A 60 21.77 -28.03 -0.88
C GLY A 60 21.92 -26.49 -0.95
N GLY A 61 21.00 -25.78 -1.61
CA GLY A 61 21.11 -24.32 -1.81
C GLY A 61 20.67 -23.51 -0.60
N LYS A 62 21.56 -22.68 -0.04
CA LYS A 62 21.29 -21.83 1.15
C LYS A 62 20.08 -20.91 0.94
N GLU A 63 20.00 -20.29 -0.24
CA GLU A 63 18.86 -19.52 -0.74
C GLU A 63 17.54 -20.31 -0.67
N ALA A 64 17.48 -21.47 -1.34
CA ALA A 64 16.28 -22.32 -1.37
C ALA A 64 15.87 -22.82 0.02
N ILE A 65 16.83 -23.22 0.87
CA ILE A 65 16.57 -23.60 2.27
C ILE A 65 15.98 -22.41 3.05
N SER A 66 16.54 -21.21 2.87
CA SER A 66 16.02 -19.99 3.50
C SER A 66 14.62 -19.64 3.02
N ALA A 67 14.31 -19.81 1.73
CA ALA A 67 12.95 -19.64 1.20
C ALA A 67 11.97 -20.67 1.79
N LEU A 68 12.31 -21.96 1.78
CA LEU A 68 11.48 -23.03 2.35
C LEU A 68 11.18 -22.84 3.84
N SER A 69 12.14 -22.33 4.61
CA SER A 69 11.96 -22.04 6.04
C SER A 69 11.01 -20.86 6.34
N ARG A 70 10.76 -20.00 5.36
CA ARG A 70 9.96 -18.77 5.48
C ARG A 70 8.62 -18.82 4.74
N ALA A 71 8.50 -19.63 3.68
CA ALA A 71 7.27 -19.81 2.92
C ALA A 71 6.14 -20.36 3.81
N LYS A 72 4.93 -19.81 3.66
CA LYS A 72 3.81 -20.04 4.59
C LYS A 72 2.95 -21.21 4.15
N SER A 73 2.56 -21.26 2.87
CA SER A 73 1.75 -22.34 2.31
C SER A 73 2.58 -23.59 2.00
N ARG A 74 1.92 -24.75 1.92
CA ARG A 74 2.54 -26.00 1.47
C ARG A 74 2.83 -25.94 -0.03
N GLU A 75 1.97 -25.24 -0.74
CA GLU A 75 1.93 -25.09 -2.19
C GLU A 75 3.12 -24.26 -2.67
N CYS A 76 3.41 -23.13 -2.03
CA CYS A 76 4.60 -22.32 -2.29
C CYS A 76 5.88 -23.09 -1.96
N ARG A 77 5.92 -23.85 -0.86
CA ARG A 77 7.05 -24.75 -0.56
C ARG A 77 7.26 -25.78 -1.67
N GLN A 78 6.21 -26.43 -2.16
CA GLN A 78 6.30 -27.39 -3.26
C GLN A 78 6.82 -26.75 -4.56
N GLN A 79 6.34 -25.54 -4.91
CA GLN A 79 6.83 -24.79 -6.08
C GLN A 79 8.31 -24.40 -5.94
N ILE A 80 8.76 -24.03 -4.73
CA ILE A 80 10.18 -23.76 -4.44
C ILE A 80 11.04 -25.01 -4.69
N VAL A 81 10.61 -26.19 -4.22
CA VAL A 81 11.30 -27.47 -4.48
C VAL A 81 11.35 -27.79 -5.98
N GLU A 82 10.22 -27.68 -6.68
CA GLU A 82 10.15 -28.00 -8.12
C GLU A 82 11.05 -27.09 -8.94
N ALA A 83 10.97 -25.77 -8.73
CA ALA A 83 11.78 -24.78 -9.43
C ALA A 83 13.29 -24.98 -9.15
N PHE A 84 13.66 -25.25 -7.90
CA PHE A 84 15.06 -25.54 -7.53
C PHE A 84 15.57 -26.81 -8.22
N CYS A 85 14.81 -27.92 -8.17
CA CYS A 85 15.24 -29.19 -8.76
C CYS A 85 15.32 -29.14 -10.29
N ARG A 86 14.31 -28.57 -10.96
CA ARG A 86 14.34 -28.40 -12.42
C ARG A 86 15.47 -27.47 -12.88
N HIS A 87 15.91 -26.54 -12.04
CA HIS A 87 17.10 -25.71 -12.30
C HIS A 87 18.40 -26.48 -12.06
N LYS A 88 18.50 -27.27 -10.98
CA LYS A 88 19.63 -28.18 -10.70
C LYS A 88 19.86 -29.18 -11.84
N GLU A 89 18.78 -29.66 -12.45
CA GLU A 89 18.76 -30.57 -13.60
C GLU A 89 18.92 -29.85 -14.97
N ARG A 90 19.09 -28.53 -14.98
CA ARG A 90 19.14 -27.66 -16.18
C ARG A 90 17.90 -27.71 -17.10
N ALA A 91 16.79 -28.26 -16.63
CA ALA A 91 15.53 -28.34 -17.36
C ALA A 91 14.69 -27.04 -17.33
N LEU A 92 15.06 -26.06 -16.49
CA LEU A 92 14.27 -24.83 -16.28
C LEU A 92 14.70 -23.64 -17.15
N MET A 93 15.98 -23.26 -17.13
CA MET A 93 16.50 -22.05 -17.79
C MET A 93 17.10 -22.37 -19.18
N PRO A 94 16.91 -21.51 -20.21
CA PRO A 94 17.57 -21.69 -21.50
C PRO A 94 19.07 -21.35 -21.42
N GLU A 95 19.95 -22.24 -21.89
CA GLU A 95 21.40 -21.96 -21.92
C GLU A 95 21.84 -21.10 -23.13
N LYS A 96 21.19 -21.25 -24.29
CA LYS A 96 21.54 -20.54 -25.54
C LYS A 96 20.29 -20.18 -26.37
N VAL A 97 20.25 -18.94 -26.85
CA VAL A 97 19.10 -18.33 -27.54
C VAL A 97 19.60 -17.65 -28.82
N PRO A 98 18.90 -17.75 -29.97
CA PRO A 98 19.31 -17.06 -31.19
C PRO A 98 18.95 -15.57 -31.14
N ARG A 99 19.87 -14.73 -31.65
CA ARG A 99 19.58 -13.37 -32.08
C ARG A 99 19.08 -13.39 -33.53
N LEU A 100 18.02 -12.62 -33.80
CA LEU A 100 17.34 -12.46 -35.09
C LEU A 100 17.51 -11.04 -35.66
N CYS A 101 17.95 -10.07 -34.86
CA CYS A 101 18.29 -8.71 -35.29
C CYS A 101 19.48 -8.74 -36.28
N PRO A 102 19.35 -8.20 -37.50
CA PRO A 102 20.41 -8.21 -38.51
C PRO A 102 21.53 -7.19 -38.22
N SER A 103 21.25 -6.13 -37.48
CA SER A 103 22.21 -5.06 -37.17
C SER A 103 23.23 -5.53 -36.13
N GLU A 104 24.51 -5.19 -36.33
CA GLU A 104 25.54 -5.39 -35.31
C GLU A 104 25.37 -4.40 -34.15
N GLY A 105 25.48 -4.89 -32.91
CA GLY A 105 25.32 -4.07 -31.72
C GLY A 105 23.88 -3.62 -31.46
N LYS A 106 23.71 -2.34 -31.09
CA LYS A 106 22.42 -1.76 -30.66
C LYS A 106 21.99 -0.65 -31.63
N PRO A 107 21.01 -0.88 -32.52
CA PRO A 107 20.51 0.15 -33.42
C PRO A 107 19.79 1.24 -32.62
N LEU A 108 20.33 2.46 -32.65
CA LEU A 108 19.84 3.59 -31.85
C LEU A 108 19.16 4.63 -32.75
N MET A 109 17.84 4.54 -32.91
CA MET A 109 17.10 5.50 -33.74
C MET A 109 16.94 6.83 -32.99
N THR A 110 17.48 7.90 -33.56
CA THR A 110 17.22 9.27 -33.11
C THR A 110 15.91 9.77 -33.72
N VAL A 111 15.04 10.33 -32.89
CA VAL A 111 13.79 10.96 -33.33
C VAL A 111 13.99 12.48 -33.38
N GLN A 112 13.67 13.09 -34.51
CA GLN A 112 13.62 14.55 -34.63
C GLN A 112 12.51 15.10 -33.74
N TRP A 113 12.81 16.14 -32.98
CA TRP A 113 11.83 16.86 -32.17
C TRP A 113 11.68 18.29 -32.68
N ASP A 114 10.44 18.65 -32.95
CA ASP A 114 9.97 20.00 -33.19
C ASP A 114 8.70 20.17 -32.33
N ASP A 115 8.50 21.33 -31.73
CA ASP A 115 7.39 21.58 -30.80
C ASP A 115 6.07 21.92 -31.53
N GLY A 116 6.11 22.07 -32.86
CA GLY A 116 4.94 22.32 -33.71
C GLY A 116 4.03 21.10 -33.92
N VAL A 117 2.71 21.31 -33.82
CA VAL A 117 1.68 20.28 -34.05
C VAL A 117 1.37 20.11 -35.56
N ALA A 118 2.41 20.05 -36.39
CA ALA A 118 2.27 19.91 -37.83
C ALA A 118 1.79 18.48 -38.20
N SER A 119 0.66 18.39 -38.89
CA SER A 119 0.13 17.11 -39.38
C SER A 119 0.64 16.82 -40.79
N ASP A 120 1.53 15.83 -40.93
CA ASP A 120 2.07 15.37 -42.23
C ASP A 120 1.03 14.58 -43.07
N GLY A 121 -0.27 14.84 -42.90
CA GLY A 121 -1.37 14.14 -43.57
C GLY A 121 -1.62 12.68 -43.11
N ALA A 122 -0.77 12.13 -42.25
CA ALA A 122 -0.94 10.78 -41.70
C ALA A 122 -2.20 10.68 -40.81
N PRO A 123 -2.90 9.54 -40.79
CA PRO A 123 -4.06 9.35 -39.93
C PRO A 123 -3.68 9.51 -38.43
N PRO A 124 -4.59 9.98 -37.57
CA PRO A 124 -4.39 10.01 -36.12
C PRO A 124 -4.08 8.62 -35.55
N ALA A 125 -3.10 8.54 -34.65
CA ALA A 125 -2.76 7.31 -33.92
C ALA A 125 -3.80 7.04 -32.82
N ARG A 126 -4.32 5.81 -32.76
CA ARG A 126 -5.29 5.39 -31.75
C ARG A 126 -4.59 4.63 -30.63
N ILE A 127 -4.79 5.03 -29.39
CA ILE A 127 -3.99 4.55 -28.25
C ILE A 127 -4.80 3.53 -27.42
N ALA A 128 -4.16 2.41 -27.06
CA ALA A 128 -4.60 1.52 -26.00
C ALA A 128 -3.80 1.81 -24.72
N PHE A 129 -4.43 2.50 -23.78
CA PHE A 129 -3.88 2.74 -22.44
C PHE A 129 -4.16 1.54 -21.54
N VAL A 130 -3.11 0.88 -21.05
CA VAL A 130 -3.22 -0.12 -19.99
C VAL A 130 -2.92 0.54 -18.65
N LEU A 131 -3.98 0.74 -17.85
CA LEU A 131 -3.89 1.34 -16.53
C LEU A 131 -3.70 0.23 -15.49
N VAL A 132 -2.57 0.23 -14.80
CA VAL A 132 -2.18 -0.79 -13.81
C VAL A 132 -2.27 -0.17 -12.42
N VAL A 133 -3.33 -0.48 -11.68
CA VAL A 133 -3.73 0.32 -10.50
C VAL A 133 -3.96 -0.52 -9.24
N HIS A 134 -3.64 0.07 -8.09
CA HIS A 134 -3.78 -0.53 -6.76
C HIS A 134 -3.93 0.57 -5.69
N GLY A 135 -4.29 0.18 -4.47
CA GLY A 135 -4.42 1.10 -3.34
C GLY A 135 -5.78 1.79 -3.30
N ARG A 136 -5.82 3.05 -2.82
CA ARG A 136 -7.07 3.75 -2.42
C ARG A 136 -7.37 5.05 -3.16
N ALA A 137 -6.45 5.54 -3.98
CA ALA A 137 -6.48 6.88 -4.57
C ALA A 137 -7.46 7.03 -5.76
N SER A 138 -8.71 6.55 -5.63
CA SER A 138 -9.71 6.49 -6.71
C SER A 138 -9.98 7.85 -7.37
N ARG A 139 -10.09 8.93 -6.59
CA ARG A 139 -10.28 10.30 -7.14
C ARG A 139 -9.10 10.80 -7.95
N GLN A 140 -7.86 10.42 -7.59
CA GLN A 140 -6.67 10.76 -8.37
C GLN A 140 -6.61 9.94 -9.66
N LEU A 141 -7.04 8.67 -9.63
CA LEU A 141 -7.19 7.85 -10.85
C LEU A 141 -8.29 8.41 -11.78
N GLN A 142 -9.43 8.86 -11.23
CA GLN A 142 -10.49 9.52 -12.00
C GLN A 142 -9.98 10.82 -12.63
N ARG A 143 -9.23 11.65 -11.90
CA ARG A 143 -8.61 12.87 -12.46
C ARG A 143 -7.56 12.56 -13.53
N LEU A 144 -6.72 11.55 -13.33
CA LEU A 144 -5.79 11.06 -14.35
C LEU A 144 -6.54 10.62 -15.61
N PHE A 145 -7.58 9.81 -15.45
CA PHE A 145 -8.44 9.35 -16.55
C PHE A 145 -9.03 10.54 -17.31
N LYS A 146 -9.63 11.51 -16.61
CA LYS A 146 -10.17 12.76 -17.17
C LYS A 146 -9.12 13.59 -17.95
N ALA A 147 -7.86 13.59 -17.49
CA ALA A 147 -6.75 14.28 -18.14
C ALA A 147 -6.24 13.60 -19.42
N ILE A 148 -6.44 12.28 -19.58
CA ILE A 148 -6.01 11.51 -20.75
C ILE A 148 -7.16 11.08 -21.67
N TYR A 149 -8.42 11.25 -21.26
CA TYR A 149 -9.57 10.71 -21.97
C TYR A 149 -9.79 11.36 -23.34
N HIS A 150 -10.15 10.51 -24.30
CA HIS A 150 -10.56 10.85 -25.65
C HIS A 150 -11.34 9.67 -26.23
N THR A 151 -12.40 9.94 -26.99
CA THR A 151 -13.32 8.93 -27.54
C THR A 151 -12.68 8.01 -28.59
N SER A 152 -11.66 8.48 -29.30
CA SER A 152 -10.94 7.67 -30.31
C SER A 152 -9.99 6.63 -29.72
N HIS A 153 -9.61 6.77 -28.45
CA HIS A 153 -8.68 5.89 -27.74
C HIS A 153 -9.41 4.83 -26.93
N TYR A 154 -8.65 3.92 -26.33
CA TYR A 154 -9.13 2.75 -25.61
C TYR A 154 -8.42 2.62 -24.26
N TYR A 155 -9.13 2.18 -23.22
CA TYR A 155 -8.62 2.10 -21.86
C TYR A 155 -8.89 0.72 -21.27
N TYR A 156 -7.84 -0.07 -21.02
CA TYR A 156 -7.94 -1.39 -20.40
C TYR A 156 -7.33 -1.34 -19.00
N ILE A 157 -8.16 -1.55 -17.98
CA ILE A 157 -7.78 -1.28 -16.59
C ILE A 157 -7.58 -2.60 -15.85
N HIS A 158 -6.34 -2.88 -15.45
CA HIS A 158 -6.03 -3.93 -14.48
C HIS A 158 -6.03 -3.34 -13.07
N VAL A 159 -6.84 -3.91 -12.19
CA VAL A 159 -6.85 -3.59 -10.76
C VAL A 159 -6.29 -4.76 -9.96
N ASP A 160 -5.27 -4.48 -9.14
CA ASP A 160 -4.63 -5.49 -8.28
C ASP A 160 -5.67 -6.27 -7.46
N GLN A 161 -5.48 -7.59 -7.36
CA GLN A 161 -6.40 -8.51 -6.68
C GLN A 161 -6.68 -8.13 -5.22
N ARG A 162 -5.81 -7.36 -4.57
CA ARG A 162 -5.92 -6.93 -3.16
C ARG A 162 -6.57 -5.54 -2.98
N SER A 163 -7.07 -4.93 -4.06
CA SER A 163 -7.60 -3.54 -4.07
C SER A 163 -9.09 -3.51 -4.47
N ASP A 164 -9.94 -4.23 -3.74
CA ASP A 164 -11.35 -4.44 -4.11
C ASP A 164 -12.21 -3.17 -4.07
N PHE A 165 -11.97 -2.26 -3.12
CA PHE A 165 -12.54 -0.90 -3.15
C PHE A 165 -12.28 -0.22 -4.50
N LEU A 166 -11.01 -0.13 -4.91
CA LEU A 166 -10.63 0.53 -6.17
C LEU A 166 -11.21 -0.21 -7.39
N HIS A 167 -11.37 -1.54 -7.31
CA HIS A 167 -12.00 -2.33 -8.36
C HIS A 167 -13.48 -1.99 -8.51
N ARG A 168 -14.23 -1.79 -7.42
CA ARG A 168 -15.62 -1.31 -7.47
C ARG A 168 -15.72 0.08 -8.12
N GLU A 169 -14.85 1.02 -7.73
CA GLU A 169 -14.83 2.37 -8.30
C GLU A 169 -14.49 2.35 -9.81
N VAL A 170 -13.55 1.50 -10.22
CA VAL A 170 -13.16 1.29 -11.63
C VAL A 170 -14.26 0.62 -12.44
N LEU A 171 -15.00 -0.34 -11.88
CA LEU A 171 -16.18 -0.92 -12.53
C LEU A 171 -17.30 0.10 -12.72
N SER A 172 -17.48 1.02 -11.75
CA SER A 172 -18.43 2.14 -11.86
C SER A 172 -18.04 3.11 -12.99
N LEU A 173 -16.74 3.43 -13.12
CA LEU A 173 -16.18 4.22 -14.22
C LEU A 173 -16.40 3.54 -15.58
N ALA A 174 -16.02 2.26 -15.72
CA ALA A 174 -16.06 1.55 -17.00
C ALA A 174 -17.48 1.41 -17.58
N ARG A 175 -18.51 1.33 -16.73
CA ARG A 175 -19.93 1.30 -17.15
C ARG A 175 -20.40 2.58 -17.86
N GLN A 176 -19.68 3.70 -17.73
CA GLN A 176 -20.08 5.00 -18.27
C GLN A 176 -19.47 5.30 -19.65
N TYR A 177 -18.47 4.52 -20.10
CA TYR A 177 -17.69 4.82 -21.30
C TYR A 177 -17.47 3.56 -22.16
N PRO A 178 -17.99 3.51 -23.41
CA PRO A 178 -17.95 2.28 -24.24
C PRO A 178 -16.54 1.87 -24.69
N ASN A 179 -15.58 2.78 -24.63
CA ASN A 179 -14.16 2.56 -24.94
C ASN A 179 -13.30 2.24 -23.69
N VAL A 180 -13.93 1.92 -22.55
CA VAL A 180 -13.26 1.49 -21.32
C VAL A 180 -13.64 0.05 -20.99
N ARG A 181 -12.66 -0.79 -20.66
CA ARG A 181 -12.84 -2.17 -20.22
C ARG A 181 -11.96 -2.45 -19.00
N VAL A 182 -12.38 -3.39 -18.15
CA VAL A 182 -11.64 -3.85 -16.97
C VAL A 182 -11.16 -5.28 -17.23
N THR A 183 -9.98 -5.67 -16.75
CA THR A 183 -9.52 -7.06 -16.88
C THR A 183 -10.44 -7.99 -16.06
N PRO A 184 -11.06 -9.03 -16.68
CA PRO A 184 -11.94 -9.96 -15.94
C PRO A 184 -11.13 -10.88 -15.00
N TRP A 185 -9.84 -11.01 -15.26
CA TRP A 185 -8.84 -11.62 -14.40
C TRP A 185 -8.08 -10.53 -13.63
N ARG A 186 -7.62 -10.84 -12.41
CA ARG A 186 -6.85 -9.92 -11.56
C ARG A 186 -5.71 -10.67 -10.89
N MET A 187 -4.50 -10.13 -10.99
CA MET A 187 -3.30 -10.65 -10.32
C MET A 187 -2.95 -9.77 -9.12
N ALA A 188 -2.30 -10.35 -8.10
CA ALA A 188 -1.68 -9.62 -7.00
C ALA A 188 -0.27 -9.14 -7.42
N THR A 189 -0.22 -8.08 -8.23
CA THR A 189 1.00 -7.49 -8.77
C THR A 189 1.88 -6.85 -7.67
N ILE A 190 2.73 -7.67 -7.06
CA ILE A 190 3.68 -7.23 -6.02
C ILE A 190 4.85 -6.42 -6.60
N TRP A 191 5.47 -5.57 -5.78
CA TRP A 191 6.66 -4.82 -6.21
C TRP A 191 7.76 -5.80 -6.64
N GLY A 192 8.28 -5.64 -7.86
CA GLY A 192 9.29 -6.54 -8.44
C GLY A 192 8.79 -7.91 -8.89
N GLY A 193 7.48 -8.21 -8.75
CA GLY A 193 6.89 -9.52 -9.07
C GLY A 193 7.08 -9.95 -10.53
N ALA A 194 7.22 -11.27 -10.72
CA ALA A 194 7.11 -11.93 -12.02
C ALA A 194 5.72 -11.67 -12.66
N SER A 195 4.68 -11.63 -11.83
CA SER A 195 3.28 -11.41 -12.21
C SER A 195 3.02 -10.11 -12.98
N LEU A 196 3.86 -9.08 -12.81
CA LEU A 196 3.74 -7.83 -13.57
C LEU A 196 3.96 -8.05 -15.08
N LEU A 197 4.91 -8.89 -15.48
CA LEU A 197 5.09 -9.23 -16.90
C LEU A 197 3.97 -10.13 -17.40
N THR A 198 3.52 -11.11 -16.60
CA THR A 198 2.40 -11.99 -16.96
C THR A 198 1.12 -11.20 -17.18
N MET A 199 0.87 -10.19 -16.35
CA MET A 199 -0.23 -9.23 -16.50
C MET A 199 -0.09 -8.45 -17.82
N TYR A 200 1.09 -7.87 -18.12
CA TYR A 200 1.29 -7.15 -19.37
C TYR A 200 1.08 -8.04 -20.61
N LEU A 201 1.72 -9.22 -20.66
CA LEU A 201 1.60 -10.15 -21.79
C LEU A 201 0.15 -10.59 -22.03
N ARG A 202 -0.60 -10.87 -20.95
CA ARG A 202 -2.02 -11.23 -21.07
C ARG A 202 -2.89 -10.03 -21.49
N SER A 203 -2.62 -8.83 -20.96
CA SER A 203 -3.33 -7.62 -21.41
C SER A 203 -3.08 -7.30 -22.89
N MET A 204 -1.90 -7.63 -23.41
CA MET A 204 -1.55 -7.51 -24.82
C MET A 204 -2.29 -8.54 -25.69
N GLU A 205 -2.37 -9.79 -25.23
CA GLU A 205 -3.15 -10.88 -25.85
C GLU A 205 -4.65 -10.52 -25.92
N ASP A 206 -5.24 -10.12 -24.78
CA ASP A 206 -6.63 -9.65 -24.71
C ASP A 206 -6.89 -8.48 -25.68
N LEU A 207 -5.99 -7.49 -25.73
CA LEU A 207 -6.10 -6.32 -26.61
C LEU A 207 -5.94 -6.64 -28.11
N LEU A 208 -5.19 -7.67 -28.48
CA LEU A 208 -5.09 -8.13 -29.88
C LEU A 208 -6.38 -8.86 -30.32
N CYS A 209 -6.99 -9.62 -29.41
CA CYS A 209 -8.24 -10.35 -29.62
C CYS A 209 -9.50 -9.47 -29.67
N MET A 210 -9.45 -8.25 -29.12
CA MET A 210 -10.54 -7.26 -29.24
C MET A 210 -10.59 -6.67 -30.66
N THR A 211 -11.27 -7.35 -31.58
CA THR A 211 -11.40 -6.95 -32.99
C THR A 211 -12.14 -5.62 -33.20
N ASP A 212 -12.96 -5.19 -32.24
CA ASP A 212 -13.60 -3.88 -32.23
C ASP A 212 -12.65 -2.74 -31.80
N TRP A 213 -11.46 -3.08 -31.29
CA TRP A 213 -10.47 -2.13 -30.78
C TRP A 213 -9.28 -1.97 -31.75
N SER A 214 -9.44 -1.09 -32.73
CA SER A 214 -8.41 -0.69 -33.70
C SER A 214 -7.40 0.30 -33.11
N TRP A 215 -6.52 -0.18 -32.23
CA TRP A 215 -5.42 0.59 -31.62
C TRP A 215 -4.07 0.38 -32.35
N ASP A 216 -3.23 1.40 -32.33
CA ASP A 216 -1.88 1.46 -32.92
C ASP A 216 -0.75 1.32 -31.89
N PHE A 217 -0.94 1.87 -30.69
CA PHE A 217 0.05 1.90 -29.62
C PHE A 217 -0.47 1.33 -28.32
N PHE A 218 0.37 0.57 -27.63
CA PHE A 218 0.22 0.17 -26.24
C PHE A 218 0.97 1.17 -25.34
N ILE A 219 0.31 1.73 -24.32
CA ILE A 219 0.93 2.61 -23.31
C ILE A 219 0.55 2.13 -21.91
N ASN A 220 1.53 1.83 -21.06
CA ASN A 220 1.28 1.54 -19.64
C ASN A 220 1.32 2.79 -18.76
N LEU A 221 0.36 2.94 -17.84
CA LEU A 221 0.33 4.00 -16.82
C LEU A 221 -0.04 3.40 -15.45
N SER A 222 0.48 3.99 -14.37
CA SER A 222 -0.03 3.74 -13.01
C SER A 222 -0.95 4.87 -12.56
N ALA A 223 -1.73 4.67 -11.49
CA ALA A 223 -2.54 5.72 -10.86
C ALA A 223 -1.70 6.91 -10.29
N ALA A 224 -0.37 6.80 -10.33
CA ALA A 224 0.59 7.83 -9.92
C ALA A 224 1.41 8.41 -11.10
N ASP A 225 1.05 8.12 -12.35
CA ASP A 225 1.52 8.85 -13.53
C ASP A 225 0.58 10.05 -13.79
N PHE A 226 1.04 11.08 -14.52
CA PHE A 226 0.21 12.17 -15.03
C PHE A 226 0.76 12.69 -16.37
N PRO A 227 -0.07 13.16 -17.33
CA PRO A 227 0.41 13.81 -18.54
C PRO A 227 1.17 15.12 -18.23
N ILE A 228 2.12 15.47 -19.09
CA ILE A 228 2.88 16.75 -19.08
C ILE A 228 2.88 17.47 -20.44
N ARG A 229 2.15 16.92 -21.41
CA ARG A 229 1.82 17.47 -22.73
C ARG A 229 0.39 17.04 -23.06
N THR A 230 -0.27 17.72 -23.98
CA THR A 230 -1.70 17.43 -24.25
C THR A 230 -1.88 16.16 -25.10
N ASN A 231 -3.10 15.61 -25.11
CA ASN A 231 -3.47 14.47 -25.95
C ASN A 231 -3.20 14.74 -27.45
N GLU A 232 -3.47 15.97 -27.88
CA GLU A 232 -3.34 16.39 -29.28
C GLU A 232 -1.86 16.39 -29.71
N GLN A 233 -0.96 16.85 -28.83
CA GLN A 233 0.50 16.76 -29.03
C GLN A 233 0.99 15.30 -29.03
N LEU A 234 0.47 14.45 -28.13
CA LEU A 234 0.82 13.03 -28.05
C LEU A 234 0.42 12.28 -29.33
N VAL A 235 -0.81 12.51 -29.82
CA VAL A 235 -1.32 11.88 -31.03
C VAL A 235 -0.54 12.33 -32.27
N ALA A 236 -0.21 13.62 -32.40
CA ALA A 236 0.61 14.11 -33.52
C ALA A 236 2.00 13.43 -33.57
N PHE A 237 2.69 13.38 -32.43
CA PHE A 237 4.00 12.73 -32.32
C PHE A 237 3.95 11.22 -32.61
N LEU A 238 2.95 10.52 -32.07
CA LEU A 238 2.78 9.08 -32.31
C LEU A 238 2.31 8.76 -33.73
N SER A 239 1.52 9.61 -34.39
CA SER A 239 1.20 9.49 -35.82
C SER A 239 2.46 9.56 -36.68
N LYS A 240 3.35 10.53 -36.44
CA LYS A 240 4.61 10.70 -37.18
C LYS A 240 5.60 9.54 -36.98
N HIS A 241 5.50 8.83 -35.86
CA HIS A 241 6.43 7.75 -35.48
C HIS A 241 5.75 6.39 -35.25
N ARG A 242 4.64 6.12 -35.95
CA ARG A 242 3.77 4.93 -35.77
C ARG A 242 4.49 3.57 -35.79
N SER A 243 5.65 3.47 -36.45
CA SER A 243 6.45 2.24 -36.58
C SER A 243 7.59 2.09 -35.55
N LYS A 244 7.71 3.00 -34.57
CA LYS A 244 8.80 2.99 -33.58
C LYS A 244 8.35 2.52 -32.19
N ASN A 245 9.28 1.95 -31.44
CA ASN A 245 9.09 1.45 -30.07
C ASN A 245 9.90 2.30 -29.09
N PHE A 246 9.21 2.90 -28.12
CA PHE A 246 9.74 3.91 -27.20
C PHE A 246 9.99 3.30 -25.83
N ILE A 247 11.24 2.91 -25.58
CA ILE A 247 11.64 2.20 -24.37
C ILE A 247 12.99 2.74 -23.90
N LYS A 248 13.19 2.87 -22.58
CA LYS A 248 14.39 3.54 -22.03
C LYS A 248 15.34 2.56 -21.37
N SER A 249 16.57 2.56 -21.84
CA SER A 249 17.69 1.76 -21.35
C SER A 249 18.42 2.44 -20.18
N HIS A 250 19.17 1.65 -19.42
CA HIS A 250 19.86 2.11 -18.21
C HIS A 250 21.09 2.99 -18.50
N GLY A 251 21.65 2.95 -19.72
CA GLY A 251 22.67 3.86 -20.23
C GLY A 251 23.99 3.88 -19.45
N ARG A 252 24.47 2.70 -18.99
CA ARG A 252 25.65 2.53 -18.11
C ARG A 252 26.38 1.22 -18.43
N ASP A 253 27.35 0.85 -17.61
CA ASP A 253 27.94 -0.50 -17.53
C ASP A 253 26.84 -1.59 -17.34
N ASN A 254 26.67 -2.44 -18.35
CA ASN A 254 25.65 -3.49 -18.40
C ASN A 254 25.94 -4.65 -17.43
N ALA A 255 27.21 -5.05 -17.26
CA ALA A 255 27.56 -6.09 -16.30
C ALA A 255 27.17 -5.70 -14.86
N ARG A 256 27.22 -4.40 -14.54
CA ARG A 256 26.71 -3.84 -13.29
C ARG A 256 25.18 -3.67 -13.25
N PHE A 257 24.50 -3.51 -14.39
CA PHE A 257 23.04 -3.54 -14.44
C PHE A 257 22.52 -4.95 -14.11
N ILE A 258 22.98 -5.97 -14.84
CA ILE A 258 22.65 -7.39 -14.64
C ILE A 258 22.75 -7.79 -13.15
N ARG A 259 23.90 -7.51 -12.52
CA ARG A 259 24.14 -7.82 -11.08
C ARG A 259 23.32 -6.98 -10.10
N LYS A 260 22.80 -5.80 -10.48
CA LYS A 260 21.98 -4.96 -9.59
C LYS A 260 20.49 -5.25 -9.69
N GLN A 261 20.02 -5.67 -10.86
CA GLN A 261 18.68 -6.19 -11.07
C GLN A 261 18.52 -7.63 -10.53
N GLY A 262 19.63 -8.35 -10.33
CA GLY A 262 19.60 -9.76 -9.96
C GLY A 262 19.20 -10.66 -11.14
N LEU A 263 19.47 -10.25 -12.38
CA LEU A 263 19.17 -11.07 -13.57
C LEU A 263 20.00 -12.38 -13.58
N ASP A 264 21.15 -12.37 -12.90
CA ASP A 264 22.01 -13.54 -12.61
C ASP A 264 21.49 -14.45 -11.48
N ARG A 265 20.31 -14.15 -10.91
CA ARG A 265 19.66 -14.96 -9.86
C ARG A 265 18.34 -15.55 -10.35
N LEU A 266 18.01 -16.72 -9.84
CA LEU A 266 16.71 -17.36 -10.03
C LEU A 266 15.74 -16.89 -8.93
N PHE A 267 14.57 -16.38 -9.34
CA PHE A 267 13.49 -15.99 -8.44
C PHE A 267 12.22 -16.80 -8.72
N LEU A 268 11.33 -16.89 -7.72
CA LEU A 268 9.99 -17.48 -7.83
C LEU A 268 8.98 -16.60 -7.09
N GLU A 269 7.81 -16.36 -7.68
CA GLU A 269 6.69 -15.68 -7.03
C GLU A 269 5.70 -16.71 -6.46
N CYS A 270 5.58 -16.78 -5.13
CA CYS A 270 4.49 -17.50 -4.45
C CYS A 270 4.25 -16.91 -3.05
N ASP A 271 3.06 -17.14 -2.47
CA ASP A 271 2.59 -16.48 -1.23
C ASP A 271 2.64 -14.92 -1.29
N ALA A 272 2.51 -14.34 -2.48
CA ALA A 272 2.70 -12.90 -2.75
C ALA A 272 4.09 -12.36 -2.31
N HIS A 273 5.13 -13.17 -2.46
CA HIS A 273 6.53 -12.81 -2.17
C HIS A 273 7.46 -13.29 -3.30
N MET A 274 8.54 -12.54 -3.60
CA MET A 274 9.60 -12.97 -4.55
C MET A 274 10.75 -13.64 -3.80
N TRP A 275 10.75 -14.97 -3.81
CA TRP A 275 11.77 -15.83 -3.20
C TRP A 275 13.01 -15.90 -4.09
N ARG A 276 14.21 -15.66 -3.52
CA ARG A 276 15.47 -15.93 -4.23
C ARG A 276 15.87 -17.39 -4.01
N LEU A 277 16.06 -18.14 -5.09
CA LEU A 277 16.30 -19.60 -5.02
C LEU A 277 17.76 -20.00 -5.27
N GLY A 278 18.55 -19.14 -5.91
CA GLY A 278 19.96 -19.37 -6.20
C GLY A 278 20.44 -18.60 -7.43
N ASP A 279 21.54 -19.06 -8.03
CA ASP A 279 22.23 -18.40 -9.13
C ASP A 279 21.91 -19.07 -10.48
N ARG A 280 21.92 -18.28 -11.56
CA ARG A 280 21.72 -18.77 -12.93
C ARG A 280 22.65 -18.04 -13.92
N LYS A 281 22.93 -18.69 -15.05
CA LYS A 281 23.62 -18.05 -16.16
C LYS A 281 22.69 -17.11 -16.93
N ILE A 282 23.27 -16.08 -17.53
CA ILE A 282 22.64 -15.33 -18.62
C ILE A 282 22.75 -16.19 -19.91
N PRO A 283 21.69 -16.31 -20.74
CA PRO A 283 21.75 -17.17 -21.92
C PRO A 283 22.73 -16.64 -22.99
N GLU A 284 23.47 -17.54 -23.62
CA GLU A 284 24.39 -17.20 -24.71
C GLU A 284 23.65 -16.85 -26.01
N GLY A 285 24.28 -16.02 -26.86
CA GLY A 285 23.81 -15.71 -28.21
C GLY A 285 22.89 -14.49 -28.35
N ILE A 286 22.57 -13.81 -27.25
CA ILE A 286 21.74 -12.58 -27.21
C ILE A 286 22.43 -11.46 -26.43
N ALA A 287 22.07 -10.21 -26.74
CA ALA A 287 22.40 -9.05 -25.91
C ALA A 287 21.29 -8.82 -24.88
N VAL A 288 21.61 -8.77 -23.58
CA VAL A 288 20.65 -8.38 -22.53
C VAL A 288 20.77 -6.89 -22.27
N ASP A 289 19.65 -6.17 -22.26
CA ASP A 289 19.54 -4.75 -21.85
C ASP A 289 18.32 -4.57 -20.93
N GLY A 290 18.22 -3.41 -20.30
CA GLY A 290 17.03 -3.01 -19.56
C GLY A 290 17.09 -1.59 -19.05
N GLY A 291 16.10 -1.16 -18.29
CA GLY A 291 16.01 0.16 -17.70
C GLY A 291 14.63 0.44 -17.10
N SER A 292 13.78 1.14 -17.84
CA SER A 292 12.42 1.48 -17.41
C SER A 292 11.39 0.44 -17.84
N ASP A 293 10.56 -0.01 -16.90
CA ASP A 293 9.32 -0.76 -17.11
C ASP A 293 8.19 0.08 -17.74
N TRP A 294 8.31 1.41 -17.75
CA TRP A 294 7.41 2.34 -18.45
C TRP A 294 7.88 2.57 -19.89
N PHE A 295 6.99 2.34 -20.87
CA PHE A 295 7.29 2.35 -22.31
C PHE A 295 6.07 2.74 -23.16
N LEU A 296 6.25 2.84 -24.47
CA LEU A 296 5.17 2.82 -25.47
C LEU A 296 5.59 1.87 -26.60
N LEU A 297 4.73 0.91 -26.98
CA LEU A 297 5.05 -0.11 -27.99
C LEU A 297 4.05 -0.08 -29.16
N SER A 298 4.53 -0.33 -30.38
CA SER A 298 3.68 -0.43 -31.57
C SER A 298 2.89 -1.74 -31.59
N ARG A 299 1.68 -1.74 -32.15
CA ARG A 299 0.85 -2.96 -32.31
C ARG A 299 1.63 -4.10 -32.97
N SER A 300 2.47 -3.79 -33.96
CA SER A 300 3.32 -4.75 -34.67
C SER A 300 4.36 -5.46 -33.78
N PHE A 301 4.97 -4.75 -32.82
CA PHE A 301 5.92 -5.38 -31.89
C PHE A 301 5.18 -6.12 -30.75
N VAL A 302 4.03 -5.60 -30.32
CA VAL A 302 3.16 -6.29 -29.36
C VAL A 302 2.64 -7.62 -29.92
N ASP A 303 2.18 -7.62 -31.18
CA ASP A 303 1.78 -8.83 -31.91
C ASP A 303 2.92 -9.85 -32.01
N TYR A 304 4.12 -9.42 -32.41
CA TYR A 304 5.32 -10.27 -32.40
C TYR A 304 5.62 -10.86 -31.01
N VAL A 305 5.56 -10.06 -29.94
CA VAL A 305 5.79 -10.50 -28.56
C VAL A 305 4.75 -11.51 -28.07
N VAL A 306 3.48 -11.36 -28.47
CA VAL A 306 2.41 -12.31 -28.10
C VAL A 306 2.48 -13.56 -28.96
N ASN A 307 2.40 -13.42 -30.29
CA ASN A 307 2.10 -14.49 -31.24
C ASN A 307 3.33 -15.17 -31.89
N SER A 308 4.55 -14.64 -31.75
CA SER A 308 5.71 -15.32 -32.34
C SER A 308 6.00 -16.68 -31.69
N GLY A 309 6.04 -17.72 -32.52
CA GLY A 309 6.51 -19.06 -32.16
C GLY A 309 8.03 -19.22 -32.19
N ASP A 310 8.81 -18.15 -32.40
CA ASP A 310 10.26 -18.24 -32.52
C ASP A 310 10.98 -18.60 -31.20
N LYS A 311 12.25 -19.00 -31.32
CA LYS A 311 13.08 -19.45 -30.19
C LYS A 311 13.58 -18.32 -29.30
N LEU A 312 13.57 -17.06 -29.74
CA LEU A 312 13.89 -15.89 -28.90
C LEU A 312 12.72 -15.62 -27.94
N VAL A 313 11.52 -15.38 -28.47
CA VAL A 313 10.32 -15.03 -27.68
C VAL A 313 9.95 -16.15 -26.71
N SER A 314 9.93 -17.41 -27.17
CA SER A 314 9.63 -18.56 -26.30
C SER A 314 10.67 -18.81 -25.20
N SER A 315 11.96 -18.58 -25.48
CA SER A 315 13.02 -18.67 -24.45
C SER A 315 12.96 -17.50 -23.46
N MET A 316 12.69 -16.29 -23.92
CA MET A 316 12.56 -15.11 -23.06
C MET A 316 11.34 -15.20 -22.15
N LYS A 317 10.17 -15.62 -22.66
CA LYS A 317 8.99 -15.89 -21.81
C LYS A 317 9.32 -16.87 -20.68
N ARG A 318 10.10 -17.93 -20.96
CA ARG A 318 10.55 -18.90 -19.94
C ARG A 318 11.56 -18.33 -18.93
N PHE A 319 12.57 -17.60 -19.40
CA PHE A 319 13.58 -16.99 -18.54
C PHE A 319 12.98 -15.93 -17.60
N TYR A 320 12.09 -15.09 -18.14
CA TYR A 320 11.50 -13.98 -17.41
C TYR A 320 10.38 -14.36 -16.43
N ALA A 321 9.76 -15.54 -16.59
CA ALA A 321 8.85 -16.10 -15.58
C ALA A 321 9.51 -16.34 -14.20
N TYR A 322 10.84 -16.46 -14.14
CA TYR A 322 11.62 -16.70 -12.91
C TYR A 322 12.59 -15.54 -12.59
N THR A 323 12.15 -14.30 -12.84
CA THR A 323 12.98 -13.09 -12.80
C THR A 323 12.37 -11.99 -11.94
N LEU A 324 13.18 -11.32 -11.11
CA LEU A 324 12.83 -10.10 -10.39
C LEU A 324 12.77 -8.90 -11.36
N LEU A 325 11.78 -8.02 -11.21
CA LEU A 325 11.57 -6.82 -12.05
C LEU A 325 11.58 -7.15 -13.57
N PRO A 326 10.82 -8.16 -14.04
CA PRO A 326 10.96 -8.69 -15.39
C PRO A 326 10.64 -7.65 -16.48
N ALA A 327 9.67 -6.77 -16.23
CA ALA A 327 9.26 -5.71 -17.15
C ALA A 327 10.35 -4.64 -17.36
N GLU A 328 11.32 -4.51 -16.45
CA GLU A 328 12.47 -3.58 -16.61
C GLU A 328 13.53 -4.09 -17.60
N SER A 329 13.42 -5.31 -18.17
CA SER A 329 14.38 -5.81 -19.18
C SER A 329 13.85 -6.80 -20.22
N PHE A 330 12.69 -7.43 -20.02
CA PHE A 330 12.10 -8.37 -21.01
C PHE A 330 11.89 -7.70 -22.37
N PHE A 331 11.21 -6.55 -22.40
CA PHE A 331 10.85 -5.89 -23.65
C PHE A 331 12.08 -5.34 -24.38
N HIS A 332 13.08 -4.81 -23.66
CA HIS A 332 14.38 -4.40 -24.22
C HIS A 332 15.11 -5.59 -24.85
N THR A 333 15.27 -6.67 -24.09
CA THR A 333 16.02 -7.87 -24.51
C THR A 333 15.35 -8.59 -25.69
N VAL A 334 14.02 -8.63 -25.74
CA VAL A 334 13.30 -9.15 -26.91
C VAL A 334 13.46 -8.21 -28.09
N LEU A 335 13.23 -6.89 -27.92
CA LEU A 335 13.30 -5.92 -29.02
C LEU A 335 14.68 -5.90 -29.69
N GLU A 336 15.76 -5.75 -28.91
CA GLU A 336 17.13 -5.63 -29.42
C GLU A 336 17.67 -6.88 -30.12
N ASN A 337 17.08 -8.05 -29.87
CA ASN A 337 17.47 -9.30 -30.53
C ASN A 337 16.45 -9.79 -31.56
N SER A 338 15.28 -9.16 -31.68
CA SER A 338 14.26 -9.48 -32.68
C SER A 338 14.56 -8.84 -34.04
N ALA A 339 13.83 -9.26 -35.08
CA ALA A 339 13.80 -8.56 -36.37
C ALA A 339 13.27 -7.11 -36.28
N HIS A 340 12.65 -6.71 -35.15
CA HIS A 340 12.15 -5.35 -34.93
C HIS A 340 13.18 -4.40 -34.29
N CYS A 341 14.43 -4.82 -34.09
CA CYS A 341 15.43 -4.03 -33.35
C CYS A 341 15.61 -2.59 -33.88
N GLU A 342 15.57 -2.39 -35.20
CA GLU A 342 15.69 -1.06 -35.86
C GLU A 342 14.46 -0.15 -35.67
N THR A 343 13.45 -0.60 -34.94
CA THR A 343 12.33 0.24 -34.46
C THR A 343 12.61 0.89 -33.10
N MET A 344 13.68 0.50 -32.40
CA MET A 344 13.97 0.98 -31.04
C MET A 344 14.41 2.44 -30.99
N VAL A 345 13.74 3.22 -30.15
CA VAL A 345 14.11 4.58 -29.75
C VAL A 345 14.41 4.57 -28.25
N ASP A 346 15.63 4.92 -27.85
CA ASP A 346 16.09 4.93 -26.44
C ASP A 346 15.57 6.16 -25.66
N ASN A 347 14.26 6.35 -25.73
CA ASN A 347 13.48 7.34 -24.99
C ASN A 347 12.06 6.78 -24.81
N ASN A 348 11.66 6.52 -23.56
CA ASN A 348 10.32 6.04 -23.22
C ASN A 348 9.26 7.15 -23.08
N LEU A 349 9.61 8.39 -23.42
CA LEU A 349 8.77 9.57 -23.31
C LEU A 349 8.30 9.89 -21.87
N ARG A 350 8.97 9.36 -20.84
CA ARG A 350 8.65 9.62 -19.42
C ARG A 350 9.66 10.55 -18.74
N LEU A 351 9.20 11.36 -17.80
CA LEU A 351 10.01 11.98 -16.76
C LEU A 351 9.80 11.26 -15.41
N THR A 352 10.84 10.62 -14.88
CA THR A 352 10.75 9.84 -13.63
C THR A 352 11.58 10.50 -12.51
N ASN A 353 10.96 10.85 -11.39
CA ASN A 353 11.58 11.67 -10.33
C ASN A 353 12.54 10.87 -9.40
N TRP A 354 13.68 10.44 -9.95
CA TRP A 354 14.66 9.61 -9.23
C TRP A 354 15.58 10.40 -8.28
N ASN A 355 15.20 10.56 -7.00
CA ASN A 355 16.13 10.99 -5.94
C ASN A 355 16.63 9.79 -5.11
N ARG A 356 17.77 9.21 -5.52
CA ARG A 356 18.35 8.01 -4.87
C ARG A 356 18.73 8.19 -3.40
N LYS A 357 18.92 9.42 -2.89
CA LYS A 357 19.19 9.66 -1.46
C LYS A 357 17.97 9.36 -0.57
N LEU A 358 16.77 9.44 -1.14
CA LEU A 358 15.49 9.20 -0.47
C LEU A 358 14.82 7.89 -0.92
N GLY A 359 14.71 7.65 -2.23
CA GLY A 359 13.96 6.52 -2.79
C GLY A 359 14.60 5.12 -2.69
N CYS A 360 15.89 5.03 -2.36
CA CYS A 360 16.63 3.76 -2.19
C CYS A 360 16.84 3.44 -0.70
N LYS A 361 15.89 2.75 -0.05
CA LYS A 361 15.98 2.39 1.39
C LYS A 361 15.81 0.89 1.66
N CYS A 362 15.78 0.05 0.62
CA CYS A 362 15.47 -1.39 0.73
C CYS A 362 14.09 -1.66 1.37
N GLN A 363 13.14 -0.71 1.23
CA GLN A 363 11.83 -0.72 1.87
C GLN A 363 10.96 -1.94 1.52
N TYR A 364 11.24 -2.60 0.39
CA TYR A 364 10.50 -3.78 -0.11
C TYR A 364 11.03 -5.13 0.38
N LYS A 365 12.00 -5.16 1.31
CA LYS A 365 12.63 -6.40 1.83
C LYS A 365 11.64 -7.41 2.45
N HIS A 366 10.43 -7.00 2.80
CA HIS A 366 9.36 -7.87 3.30
C HIS A 366 8.50 -8.50 2.18
N ILE A 367 8.63 -8.01 0.94
CA ILE A 367 7.91 -8.46 -0.27
C ILE A 367 8.85 -9.24 -1.21
N VAL A 368 10.15 -8.93 -1.22
CA VAL A 368 11.15 -9.55 -2.10
C VAL A 368 12.48 -9.80 -1.40
N ASP A 369 13.17 -10.87 -1.78
CA ASP A 369 14.53 -11.22 -1.32
C ASP A 369 15.65 -10.34 -1.94
N TRP A 370 15.39 -9.04 -2.11
CA TRP A 370 16.26 -8.06 -2.75
C TRP A 370 16.07 -6.63 -2.21
N CYS A 371 16.97 -5.71 -2.58
CA CYS A 371 16.84 -4.28 -2.22
C CYS A 371 16.46 -3.42 -3.43
N GLY A 372 15.25 -2.87 -3.39
CA GLY A 372 14.73 -1.96 -4.41
C GLY A 372 15.00 -0.47 -4.16
N CYS A 373 14.69 0.32 -5.20
CA CYS A 373 14.51 1.78 -5.15
C CYS A 373 13.16 2.13 -5.81
N SER A 374 12.55 3.25 -5.40
CA SER A 374 11.38 3.82 -6.08
C SER A 374 11.53 5.32 -6.33
N PRO A 375 10.87 5.89 -7.36
CA PRO A 375 10.84 7.34 -7.58
C PRO A 375 10.19 8.09 -6.43
N ASN A 376 10.67 9.31 -6.19
CA ASN A 376 10.00 10.27 -5.33
C ASN A 376 8.75 10.83 -6.00
N ASP A 377 7.87 11.41 -5.20
CA ASP A 377 6.70 12.13 -5.68
C ASP A 377 7.09 13.58 -6.02
N PHE A 378 6.50 14.17 -7.05
CA PHE A 378 6.78 15.55 -7.45
C PHE A 378 6.23 16.56 -6.42
N LYS A 379 6.83 17.76 -6.40
CA LYS A 379 6.42 18.90 -5.55
C LYS A 379 6.32 20.18 -6.41
N PRO A 380 5.68 21.27 -5.95
CA PRO A 380 5.56 22.52 -6.72
C PRO A 380 6.89 23.07 -7.23
N SER A 381 7.98 22.88 -6.47
CA SER A 381 9.35 23.22 -6.88
C SER A 381 9.86 22.50 -8.14
N ASP A 382 9.22 21.40 -8.55
CA ASP A 382 9.55 20.65 -9.76
C ASP A 382 8.77 21.11 -11.00
N LEU A 383 7.81 22.03 -10.89
CA LEU A 383 6.98 22.47 -12.02
C LEU A 383 7.79 22.92 -13.25
N PRO A 384 8.91 23.68 -13.13
CA PRO A 384 9.74 24.03 -14.28
C PRO A 384 10.30 22.80 -15.00
N ARG A 385 10.61 21.71 -14.28
CA ARG A 385 11.11 20.45 -14.86
C ARG A 385 10.02 19.66 -15.59
N LEU A 386 8.75 19.89 -15.25
CA LEU A 386 7.59 19.28 -15.91
C LEU A 386 7.22 20.04 -17.19
N GLN A 387 7.40 21.37 -17.20
CA GLN A 387 7.12 22.26 -18.33
C GLN A 387 8.27 22.31 -19.37
N GLN A 388 9.52 22.37 -18.92
CA GLN A 388 10.69 22.59 -19.78
C GLN A 388 11.51 21.30 -19.93
N THR A 389 11.21 20.51 -20.97
CA THR A 389 11.78 19.18 -21.20
C THR A 389 12.66 19.14 -22.44
N SER A 390 13.96 18.91 -22.26
CA SER A 390 14.97 18.94 -23.35
C SER A 390 14.95 17.72 -24.30
N ARG A 391 13.85 16.98 -24.33
CA ARG A 391 13.58 15.81 -25.18
C ARG A 391 12.06 15.55 -25.19
N PRO A 392 11.50 14.90 -26.22
CA PRO A 392 10.11 14.47 -26.20
C PRO A 392 9.78 13.64 -24.95
N THR A 393 8.84 14.15 -24.15
CA THR A 393 8.23 13.47 -23.00
C THR A 393 6.79 13.93 -22.83
N PHE A 394 5.87 12.98 -22.64
CA PHE A 394 4.43 13.23 -22.58
C PHE A 394 3.80 12.87 -21.22
N PHE A 395 4.48 12.07 -20.40
CA PHE A 395 4.02 11.68 -19.06
C PHE A 395 5.14 11.81 -18.03
N ALA A 396 4.77 12.02 -16.77
CA ALA A 396 5.71 12.04 -15.65
C ALA A 396 5.22 11.20 -14.46
N ARG A 397 6.14 10.71 -13.63
CA ARG A 397 5.84 10.00 -12.38
C ARG A 397 6.91 10.21 -11.28
N LYS A 398 6.56 10.23 -10.00
CA LYS A 398 5.22 9.93 -9.43
C LYS A 398 4.47 11.16 -8.91
N PHE A 399 3.15 11.03 -8.85
CA PHE A 399 2.23 11.95 -8.19
C PHE A 399 1.37 11.18 -7.18
N GLU A 400 1.25 11.69 -5.96
CA GLU A 400 0.36 11.17 -4.92
C GLU A 400 -0.37 12.36 -4.30
N ALA A 401 -1.69 12.46 -4.46
CA ALA A 401 -2.46 13.65 -4.06
C ALA A 401 -2.51 13.87 -2.53
N SER A 402 -2.35 12.81 -1.73
CA SER A 402 -2.14 12.90 -0.28
C SER A 402 -0.72 13.36 0.11
N VAL A 403 0.23 13.42 -0.84
CA VAL A 403 1.64 13.79 -0.62
C VAL A 403 2.00 15.15 -1.22
N SER A 404 1.39 15.52 -2.36
CA SER A 404 1.16 16.90 -2.79
C SER A 404 0.13 16.93 -3.93
N GLN A 405 -1.00 17.58 -3.70
CA GLN A 405 -1.99 17.87 -4.74
C GLN A 405 -1.70 19.22 -5.41
N GLU A 406 -0.96 20.14 -4.77
CA GLU A 406 -0.67 21.46 -5.34
C GLU A 406 0.03 21.38 -6.71
N VAL A 407 1.06 20.53 -6.85
CA VAL A 407 1.76 20.33 -8.14
C VAL A 407 0.84 19.71 -9.21
N ILE A 408 -0.12 18.87 -8.80
CA ILE A 408 -1.11 18.27 -9.70
C ILE A 408 -2.07 19.35 -10.18
N ASN A 409 -2.54 20.24 -9.29
CA ASN A 409 -3.37 21.38 -9.64
C ASN A 409 -2.66 22.35 -10.61
N GLN A 410 -1.39 22.65 -10.37
CA GLN A 410 -0.58 23.52 -11.24
C GLN A 410 -0.39 22.91 -12.64
N LEU A 411 -0.11 21.61 -12.72
CA LEU A 411 0.10 20.89 -13.98
C LEU A 411 -1.19 20.73 -14.79
N ASP A 412 -2.29 20.34 -14.14
CA ASP A 412 -3.63 20.19 -14.73
C ASP A 412 -4.11 21.53 -15.31
N ALA A 413 -3.97 22.63 -14.55
CA ALA A 413 -4.32 23.98 -15.01
C ALA A 413 -3.39 24.52 -16.11
N PHE A 414 -2.10 24.14 -16.12
CA PHE A 414 -1.16 24.49 -17.19
C PHE A 414 -1.51 23.81 -18.51
N LEU A 415 -1.96 22.55 -18.48
CA LEU A 415 -2.28 21.79 -19.70
C LEU A 415 -3.65 22.13 -20.28
N PHE A 416 -4.65 22.40 -19.42
CA PHE A 416 -6.06 22.43 -19.83
C PHE A 416 -6.81 23.72 -19.44
N GLY A 417 -6.11 24.69 -18.83
CA GLY A 417 -6.71 25.90 -18.30
C GLY A 417 -7.22 25.75 -16.86
N ALA A 418 -7.38 26.87 -16.16
CA ALA A 418 -7.91 26.87 -14.81
C ALA A 418 -9.43 26.60 -14.78
N PHE A 419 -9.89 25.87 -13.76
CA PHE A 419 -11.31 25.72 -13.47
C PHE A 419 -11.97 27.08 -13.18
N PRO A 420 -13.28 27.25 -13.47
CA PRO A 420 -13.99 28.52 -13.22
C PRO A 420 -13.88 29.02 -11.76
N PRO A 421 -13.78 30.34 -11.53
CA PRO A 421 -13.79 30.91 -10.19
C PRO A 421 -15.00 30.42 -9.37
N GLY A 422 -14.76 30.07 -8.10
CA GLY A 422 -15.80 29.54 -7.21
C GLY A 422 -16.07 28.03 -7.34
N THR A 423 -15.40 27.30 -8.25
CA THR A 423 -15.49 25.84 -8.33
C THR A 423 -15.10 25.20 -6.99
N PRO A 424 -15.96 24.37 -6.37
CA PRO A 424 -15.68 23.75 -5.08
C PRO A 424 -14.60 22.67 -5.15
N GLY A 425 -14.07 22.28 -3.99
CA GLY A 425 -13.21 21.10 -3.86
C GLY A 425 -11.80 21.21 -4.46
N LEU A 426 -11.44 22.26 -5.19
CA LEU A 426 -10.16 22.36 -5.92
C LEU A 426 -8.90 22.19 -5.04
N GLN A 427 -8.92 22.72 -3.81
CA GLN A 427 -7.82 22.56 -2.84
C GLN A 427 -7.99 21.35 -1.90
N SER A 428 -9.14 20.67 -1.97
CA SER A 428 -9.48 19.54 -1.10
C SER A 428 -9.07 18.21 -1.72
N TYR A 429 -8.73 17.21 -0.91
CA TYR A 429 -8.57 15.83 -1.36
C TYR A 429 -9.21 14.86 -0.37
N TRP A 430 -9.81 13.81 -0.90
CA TRP A 430 -10.51 12.77 -0.14
C TRP A 430 -10.03 11.40 -0.62
N GLU A 431 -9.54 10.57 0.30
CA GLU A 431 -9.05 9.22 0.02
C GLU A 431 -9.72 8.23 0.98
N ASN A 432 -10.45 7.25 0.45
CA ASN A 432 -11.14 6.26 1.26
C ASN A 432 -10.15 5.24 1.83
N VAL A 433 -10.00 5.18 3.15
CA VAL A 433 -9.13 4.22 3.85
C VAL A 433 -9.88 3.07 4.51
N TYR A 434 -11.21 3.06 4.42
CA TYR A 434 -12.06 1.94 4.82
C TYR A 434 -13.42 2.00 4.12
N ASP A 435 -13.90 0.86 3.65
CA ASP A 435 -15.22 0.67 3.06
C ASP A 435 -15.81 -0.69 3.48
N GLN A 436 -16.94 -0.69 4.17
CA GLN A 436 -17.50 -1.88 4.81
C GLN A 436 -17.92 -2.97 3.80
N GLU A 437 -18.40 -2.57 2.61
CA GLU A 437 -18.86 -3.49 1.56
C GLU A 437 -17.69 -4.25 0.92
N THR A 438 -16.58 -3.55 0.66
CA THR A 438 -15.45 -4.09 -0.11
C THR A 438 -14.29 -4.60 0.75
N ASP A 439 -14.06 -4.05 1.95
CA ASP A 439 -12.95 -4.46 2.81
C ASP A 439 -13.38 -5.40 3.97
N GLY A 440 -14.67 -5.43 4.34
CA GLY A 440 -15.17 -6.16 5.51
C GLY A 440 -14.57 -5.68 6.85
N LEU A 441 -14.96 -6.26 7.99
CA LEU A 441 -14.39 -5.84 9.29
C LEU A 441 -12.98 -6.38 9.55
N SER A 442 -12.68 -7.60 9.09
CA SER A 442 -11.41 -8.31 9.32
C SER A 442 -10.18 -7.68 8.65
N SER A 443 -10.37 -6.70 7.77
CA SER A 443 -9.29 -5.89 7.19
C SER A 443 -8.75 -4.81 8.15
N LEU A 444 -9.53 -4.42 9.18
CA LEU A 444 -9.14 -3.38 10.12
C LEU A 444 -8.37 -3.96 11.33
N PRO A 445 -7.19 -3.40 11.66
CA PRO A 445 -6.59 -3.59 12.98
C PRO A 445 -7.54 -3.11 14.09
N ASP A 446 -7.58 -3.83 15.21
CA ASP A 446 -8.44 -3.51 16.36
C ASP A 446 -8.21 -2.09 16.91
N SER A 447 -6.98 -1.57 16.80
CA SER A 447 -6.64 -0.18 17.13
C SER A 447 -7.40 0.83 16.26
N ARG A 448 -7.40 0.65 14.93
CA ARG A 448 -8.13 1.51 14.00
C ARG A 448 -9.65 1.36 14.17
N LEU A 449 -10.14 0.14 14.38
CA LEU A 449 -11.56 -0.11 14.63
C LEU A 449 -12.06 0.61 15.89
N SER A 450 -11.28 0.57 16.98
CA SER A 450 -11.60 1.28 18.23
C SER A 450 -11.62 2.80 18.03
N HIS A 451 -10.60 3.37 17.36
CA HIS A 451 -10.57 4.80 17.04
C HIS A 451 -11.78 5.24 16.20
N TYR A 452 -12.13 4.50 15.14
CA TYR A 452 -13.25 4.87 14.27
C TYR A 452 -14.61 4.79 14.98
N HIS A 453 -14.79 3.85 15.92
CA HIS A 453 -15.96 3.80 16.80
C HIS A 453 -16.03 5.01 17.74
N ALA A 454 -14.94 5.39 18.39
CA ALA A 454 -14.87 6.59 19.22
C ALA A 454 -15.16 7.87 18.41
N PHE A 455 -14.59 8.01 17.21
CA PHE A 455 -14.82 9.14 16.31
C PHE A 455 -16.29 9.27 15.89
N ALA A 456 -17.00 8.15 15.64
CA ALA A 456 -18.44 8.18 15.42
C ALA A 456 -19.20 8.69 16.66
N ARG A 457 -18.85 8.23 17.86
CA ARG A 457 -19.44 8.69 19.14
C ARG A 457 -19.17 10.17 19.44
N MET A 458 -18.00 10.69 19.07
CA MET A 458 -17.71 12.14 19.13
C MET A 458 -18.68 12.93 18.26
N GLY A 459 -18.98 12.48 17.04
CA GLY A 459 -19.98 13.10 16.17
C GLY A 459 -21.39 13.12 16.74
N LEU A 460 -21.82 12.01 17.35
CA LEU A 460 -23.13 11.94 18.02
C LEU A 460 -23.19 12.86 19.26
N SER A 461 -22.08 13.01 19.97
CA SER A 461 -21.96 13.90 21.13
C SER A 461 -21.97 15.38 20.71
N HIS A 462 -21.30 15.71 19.60
CA HIS A 462 -21.33 17.03 18.97
C HIS A 462 -22.74 17.39 18.48
N ALA A 463 -23.44 16.47 17.81
CA ALA A 463 -24.84 16.66 17.41
C ALA A 463 -25.78 16.92 18.61
N ALA A 464 -25.59 16.19 19.72
CA ALA A 464 -26.35 16.44 20.95
C ALA A 464 -26.03 17.81 21.57
N GLY A 465 -24.81 18.34 21.33
CA GLY A 465 -24.41 19.70 21.71
C GLY A 465 -25.23 20.82 21.07
N PHE A 466 -25.84 20.58 19.90
CA PHE A 466 -26.77 21.54 19.27
C PHE A 466 -28.04 21.80 20.11
N LEU A 467 -28.30 20.98 21.14
CA LEU A 467 -29.45 21.10 22.05
C LEU A 467 -29.08 21.67 23.44
N GLN A 468 -27.93 22.34 23.56
CA GLN A 468 -27.60 23.08 24.79
C GLN A 468 -28.74 24.03 25.20
N GLY A 469 -29.11 24.00 26.48
CA GLY A 469 -30.27 24.72 27.02
C GLY A 469 -31.64 24.09 26.75
N ARG A 470 -31.74 22.92 26.09
CA ARG A 470 -33.00 22.22 25.78
C ARG A 470 -32.96 20.74 26.20
N PRO A 471 -32.95 20.43 27.52
CA PRO A 471 -32.72 19.07 28.01
C PRO A 471 -33.77 18.06 27.51
N ASP A 472 -35.05 18.43 27.48
CA ASP A 472 -36.14 17.53 27.10
C ASP A 472 -36.22 17.30 25.58
N ASN A 473 -35.44 18.04 24.77
CA ASN A 473 -35.36 17.76 23.35
C ASN A 473 -34.42 16.57 23.08
N HIS A 474 -34.88 15.68 22.20
CA HIS A 474 -34.17 14.47 21.77
C HIS A 474 -33.90 14.45 20.26
N SER A 475 -34.28 15.48 19.50
CA SER A 475 -34.23 15.53 18.03
C SER A 475 -32.81 15.40 17.43
N CYS A 476 -31.78 15.72 18.22
CA CYS A 476 -30.36 15.56 17.87
C CYS A 476 -29.62 14.62 18.85
N ARG A 477 -30.35 13.81 19.61
CA ARG A 477 -29.76 12.76 20.46
C ARG A 477 -29.84 11.43 19.73
N PHE A 478 -28.73 10.71 19.68
CA PHE A 478 -28.58 9.52 18.85
C PHE A 478 -28.14 8.30 19.66
N MET A 479 -28.25 7.12 19.06
CA MET A 479 -27.67 5.86 19.55
C MET A 479 -26.91 5.20 18.40
N ALA A 480 -25.61 4.96 18.58
CA ALA A 480 -24.82 4.20 17.60
C ALA A 480 -25.31 2.75 17.55
N VAL A 481 -25.58 2.24 16.34
CA VAL A 481 -26.14 0.88 16.13
C VAL A 481 -25.31 0.00 15.20
N SER A 482 -24.34 0.55 14.46
CA SER A 482 -23.49 -0.20 13.55
C SER A 482 -21.99 0.06 13.79
N HIS A 483 -21.16 -0.75 13.14
CA HIS A 483 -19.78 -0.35 12.85
C HIS A 483 -19.77 0.82 11.84
N PRO A 484 -18.64 1.56 11.70
CA PRO A 484 -18.46 2.50 10.61
C PRO A 484 -18.72 1.86 9.24
N VAL A 485 -19.35 2.60 8.34
CA VAL A 485 -19.69 2.17 6.97
C VAL A 485 -18.55 2.50 6.00
N SER A 486 -17.91 3.65 6.19
CA SER A 486 -16.69 4.02 5.47
C SER A 486 -15.90 5.08 6.23
N VAL A 487 -14.59 5.17 5.97
CA VAL A 487 -13.72 6.22 6.51
C VAL A 487 -12.86 6.82 5.40
N HIS A 488 -12.81 8.15 5.34
CA HIS A 488 -11.96 8.89 4.42
C HIS A 488 -10.90 9.70 5.19
N LEU A 489 -9.69 9.76 4.64
CA LEU A 489 -8.75 10.85 4.92
C LEU A 489 -9.27 12.12 4.24
N TYR A 490 -9.22 13.26 4.93
CA TYR A 490 -9.53 14.57 4.37
C TYR A 490 -8.30 15.47 4.41
N PHE A 491 -8.01 16.14 3.30
CA PHE A 491 -6.92 17.10 3.16
C PHE A 491 -7.44 18.40 2.56
N VAL A 492 -6.86 19.54 2.96
CA VAL A 492 -7.11 20.86 2.36
C VAL A 492 -5.81 21.64 2.30
N SER A 493 -5.42 22.02 1.07
CA SER A 493 -4.18 22.75 0.75
C SER A 493 -2.93 21.98 1.19
N ASP A 494 -2.80 20.73 0.75
CA ASP A 494 -1.75 19.76 1.09
C ASP A 494 -1.54 19.50 2.60
N ARG A 495 -2.50 19.91 3.45
CA ARG A 495 -2.51 19.62 4.90
C ARG A 495 -3.61 18.61 5.23
N PHE A 496 -3.26 17.56 5.96
CA PHE A 496 -4.20 16.63 6.57
C PHE A 496 -5.13 17.39 7.53
N ARG A 497 -6.44 17.10 7.46
CA ARG A 497 -7.50 17.69 8.27
C ARG A 497 -8.23 16.67 9.14
N GLY A 498 -7.72 15.44 9.22
CA GLY A 498 -8.35 14.37 10.00
C GLY A 498 -9.22 13.43 9.17
N TYR A 499 -10.15 12.76 9.83
CA TYR A 499 -10.96 11.68 9.26
C TYR A 499 -12.41 12.10 9.08
N LEU A 500 -13.03 11.59 8.00
CA LEU A 500 -14.48 11.61 7.80
C LEU A 500 -15.00 10.19 8.04
N VAL A 501 -15.70 9.99 9.15
CA VAL A 501 -16.25 8.68 9.54
C VAL A 501 -17.74 8.67 9.22
N ARG A 502 -18.17 7.77 8.33
CA ARG A 502 -19.59 7.54 8.02
C ARG A 502 -20.13 6.40 8.86
N HIS A 503 -21.27 6.59 9.51
CA HIS A 503 -21.89 5.61 10.42
C HIS A 503 -23.42 5.72 10.40
N VAL A 504 -24.09 4.71 10.96
CA VAL A 504 -25.56 4.69 11.11
C VAL A 504 -25.91 4.79 12.59
N ALA A 505 -26.83 5.68 12.92
CA ALA A 505 -27.29 5.92 14.28
C ALA A 505 -28.81 6.08 14.34
N THR A 506 -29.45 5.52 15.37
CA THR A 506 -30.87 5.71 15.62
C THR A 506 -31.11 7.05 16.31
N ASN A 507 -31.93 7.92 15.73
CA ASN A 507 -32.36 9.17 16.34
C ASN A 507 -33.39 8.89 17.45
N ARG A 508 -33.22 9.50 18.63
CA ARG A 508 -34.07 9.23 19.81
C ARG A 508 -35.45 9.90 19.75
N ALA A 509 -35.68 10.90 18.90
CA ALA A 509 -36.99 11.53 18.76
C ALA A 509 -37.87 10.84 17.70
N SER A 510 -37.29 10.49 16.54
CA SER A 510 -38.02 9.84 15.44
C SER A 510 -38.01 8.31 15.49
N ALA A 511 -37.13 7.72 16.32
CA ALA A 511 -36.80 6.29 16.34
C ALA A 511 -36.29 5.71 14.99
N GLN A 512 -36.00 6.57 14.00
CA GLN A 512 -35.49 6.18 12.69
C GLN A 512 -33.96 6.06 12.69
N MET A 513 -33.44 5.22 11.79
CA MET A 513 -32.00 5.16 11.50
C MET A 513 -31.62 6.28 10.53
N GLU A 514 -30.63 7.08 10.91
CA GLU A 514 -30.05 8.13 10.08
C GLU A 514 -28.60 7.78 9.73
N THR A 515 -28.19 8.02 8.49
CA THR A 515 -26.80 7.83 8.03
C THR A 515 -26.07 9.16 8.12
N LEU A 516 -25.11 9.24 9.02
CA LEU A 516 -24.35 10.45 9.32
C LEU A 516 -22.91 10.32 8.82
N GLU A 517 -22.28 11.46 8.54
CA GLU A 517 -20.83 11.57 8.36
C GLU A 517 -20.29 12.60 9.36
N THR A 518 -19.19 12.24 10.03
CA THR A 518 -18.57 13.05 11.09
C THR A 518 -17.15 13.39 10.70
N TRP A 519 -16.82 14.67 10.71
CA TRP A 519 -15.45 15.14 10.54
C TRP A 519 -14.79 15.27 11.92
N VAL A 520 -13.75 14.47 12.17
CA VAL A 520 -12.88 14.59 13.35
C VAL A 520 -11.51 15.16 12.98
N THR A 521 -11.02 16.10 13.77
CA THR A 521 -9.71 16.75 13.63
C THR A 521 -8.76 16.34 14.75
N PRO A 522 -7.47 16.06 14.47
CA PRO A 522 -6.45 15.91 15.50
C PRO A 522 -6.00 17.27 16.03
N THR A 523 -5.60 17.30 17.30
CA THR A 523 -4.91 18.44 17.94
C THR A 523 -3.40 18.18 17.93
N ASP A 524 -2.60 19.20 17.59
CA ASP A 524 -1.15 19.13 17.73
C ASP A 524 -0.73 19.52 19.14
N HIS A 525 -0.05 18.61 19.85
CA HIS A 525 0.44 18.81 21.21
C HIS A 525 1.95 19.08 21.27
N PHE A 526 2.59 19.35 20.12
CA PHE A 526 3.97 19.83 20.09
C PHE A 526 4.10 21.21 20.72
N ALA A 527 5.05 21.35 21.65
CA ALA A 527 5.43 22.61 22.26
C ALA A 527 6.95 22.74 22.33
N LEU A 528 7.48 23.91 21.96
CA LEU A 528 8.86 24.30 22.26
C LEU A 528 9.01 24.62 23.76
N ALA A 529 10.23 24.52 24.28
CA ALA A 529 10.53 24.94 25.64
C ALA A 529 10.29 26.45 25.83
N SER A 530 9.81 26.82 27.02
CA SER A 530 9.68 28.20 27.48
C SER A 530 10.39 28.34 28.84
N PRO A 531 11.40 29.24 29.00
CA PRO A 531 11.97 30.08 27.95
C PRO A 531 12.65 29.27 26.83
N PRO A 532 12.78 29.84 25.61
CA PRO A 532 13.36 29.13 24.48
C PRO A 532 14.86 28.88 24.66
N HIS A 533 15.30 27.65 24.42
CA HIS A 533 16.71 27.28 24.47
C HIS A 533 17.54 28.06 23.44
N ALA A 534 18.70 28.60 23.86
CA ALA A 534 19.61 29.29 22.94
C ALA A 534 20.07 28.33 21.81
N ASN A 535 20.07 28.80 20.57
CA ASN A 535 20.38 28.00 19.36
C ASN A 535 19.47 26.77 19.15
N ASN A 536 18.23 26.77 19.65
CA ASN A 536 17.27 25.68 19.41
C ASN A 536 16.99 25.49 17.92
N ARG A 537 17.47 24.39 17.34
CA ARG A 537 17.22 24.04 15.93
C ARG A 537 15.89 23.31 15.70
N LEU A 538 15.24 22.80 16.76
CA LEU A 538 14.05 21.96 16.67
C LEU A 538 12.87 22.77 16.15
N GLN A 539 12.19 22.26 15.12
CA GLN A 539 11.01 22.87 14.51
C GLN A 539 9.72 22.13 14.86
N HIS A 540 9.77 20.80 14.98
CA HIS A 540 8.60 19.97 15.28
C HIS A 540 9.00 18.58 15.80
N ILE A 541 8.10 17.93 16.56
CA ILE A 541 8.20 16.52 16.96
C ILE A 541 6.90 15.81 16.60
N GLN A 542 7.02 14.69 15.87
CA GLN A 542 5.88 13.81 15.53
C GLN A 542 6.16 12.40 16.05
N VAL A 543 5.13 11.72 16.55
CA VAL A 543 5.17 10.28 16.90
C VAL A 543 4.06 9.57 16.14
N GLY A 544 4.34 8.38 15.61
CA GLY A 544 3.38 7.59 14.85
C GLY A 544 3.96 6.28 14.32
N SER A 545 3.20 5.57 13.50
CA SER A 545 3.63 4.36 12.78
C SER A 545 3.58 4.55 11.25
N ASP A 546 4.08 3.57 10.50
CA ASP A 546 4.17 3.60 9.03
C ASP A 546 4.97 4.82 8.48
N TRP A 547 6.17 5.06 9.01
CA TRP A 547 7.09 6.10 8.52
C TRP A 547 7.58 5.80 7.10
N ASP A 548 7.37 6.75 6.19
CA ASP A 548 7.88 6.75 4.82
C ASP A 548 9.19 7.57 4.75
N PRO A 549 10.38 6.93 4.70
CA PRO A 549 11.67 7.63 4.60
C PRO A 549 11.97 8.20 3.20
N LYS A 550 11.14 7.89 2.19
CA LYS A 550 11.24 8.46 0.83
C LYS A 550 10.58 9.83 0.80
N GLU A 551 9.37 9.96 1.33
CA GLU A 551 8.59 11.21 1.35
C GLU A 551 8.64 11.99 2.67
N ARG A 552 9.26 11.42 3.72
CA ARG A 552 9.46 12.03 5.06
C ARG A 552 8.15 12.38 5.78
N ILE A 553 7.18 11.47 5.71
CA ILE A 553 5.84 11.55 6.31
C ILE A 553 5.47 10.22 6.99
N PHE A 554 4.49 10.24 7.89
CA PHE A 554 3.81 9.03 8.36
C PHE A 554 2.65 8.71 7.42
N ARG A 555 2.48 7.43 7.07
CA ARG A 555 1.30 6.94 6.33
C ARG A 555 0.12 6.61 7.26
N ASN A 556 0.38 6.40 8.55
CA ASN A 556 -0.64 6.50 9.61
C ASN A 556 -0.90 7.99 9.92
N TRP A 557 -1.67 8.66 9.05
CA TRP A 557 -1.85 10.12 9.05
C TRP A 557 -2.30 10.73 10.38
N GLY A 558 -3.16 10.04 11.14
CA GLY A 558 -3.62 10.49 12.45
C GLY A 558 -2.76 10.05 13.63
N GLY A 559 -1.70 9.25 13.41
CA GLY A 559 -0.92 8.67 14.52
C GLY A 559 -1.76 7.77 15.43
N MET A 560 -2.77 7.07 14.88
CA MET A 560 -3.64 6.18 15.65
C MET A 560 -2.83 4.94 16.09
N LEU A 561 -2.58 4.79 17.39
CA LEU A 561 -1.74 3.72 17.96
C LEU A 561 -2.54 2.94 19.01
N GLY A 562 -2.41 1.60 19.00
CA GLY A 562 -2.86 0.70 20.07
C GLY A 562 -1.69 0.14 20.89
N PRO A 563 -1.96 -0.76 21.85
CA PRO A 563 -0.94 -1.26 22.78
C PRO A 563 0.13 -2.14 22.12
N GLU A 564 -0.18 -2.79 20.99
CA GLU A 564 0.73 -3.68 20.27
C GLU A 564 1.44 -2.99 19.06
N ASP A 565 1.26 -1.67 18.88
CA ASP A 565 1.94 -0.89 17.83
C ASP A 565 3.39 -0.52 18.21
N GLU A 566 4.30 -0.45 17.22
CA GLU A 566 5.69 -0.01 17.38
C GLU A 566 5.88 1.49 16.99
N PRO A 567 5.81 2.44 17.93
CA PRO A 567 5.90 3.87 17.62
C PRO A 567 7.31 4.29 17.17
N VAL A 568 7.34 5.25 16.24
CA VAL A 568 8.55 5.89 15.74
C VAL A 568 8.47 7.38 16.10
N ALA A 569 9.53 7.95 16.66
CA ALA A 569 9.64 9.40 16.80
C ALA A 569 10.38 10.00 15.61
N VAL A 570 9.90 11.15 15.15
CA VAL A 570 10.47 11.97 14.08
C VAL A 570 10.66 13.38 14.61
N GLN A 571 11.86 13.93 14.45
CA GLN A 571 12.18 15.32 14.82
C GLN A 571 12.53 16.09 13.55
N ARG A 572 11.95 17.28 13.38
CA ARG A 572 12.21 18.19 12.26
C ARG A 572 13.12 19.32 12.73
N TRP A 573 14.11 19.67 11.91
CA TRP A 573 15.20 20.58 12.29
C TRP A 573 15.43 21.65 11.23
N SER A 574 15.69 22.86 11.69
CA SER A 574 16.32 23.90 10.88
C SER A 574 17.77 23.51 10.56
N ARG A 575 18.25 23.90 9.37
CA ARG A 575 19.68 23.79 9.02
C ARG A 575 20.49 24.82 9.82
N SER A 576 21.74 24.50 10.11
CA SER A 576 22.69 25.38 10.82
C SER A 576 24.10 25.20 10.26
N GLN A 577 25.07 25.94 10.79
CA GLN A 577 26.50 25.69 10.56
C GLN A 577 27.05 24.61 11.50
N ASN A 578 26.43 24.41 12.66
CA ASN A 578 26.94 23.53 13.72
C ASN A 578 26.08 22.27 13.91
N ASN A 579 26.76 21.15 14.16
CA ASN A 579 26.16 19.92 14.68
C ASN A 579 25.69 20.14 16.14
N LEU A 580 24.67 19.40 16.57
CA LEU A 580 24.33 19.27 17.98
C LEU A 580 24.02 17.81 18.35
N THR A 581 24.18 17.47 19.63
CA THR A 581 23.63 16.25 20.21
C THR A 581 22.32 16.61 20.93
N ALA A 582 21.26 15.83 20.69
CA ALA A 582 19.99 15.96 21.38
C ALA A 582 19.62 14.63 22.05
N THR A 583 19.21 14.69 23.32
CA THR A 583 18.75 13.55 24.11
C THR A 583 17.24 13.40 23.93
N ILE A 584 16.79 12.24 23.50
CA ILE A 584 15.37 11.89 23.38
C ILE A 584 14.94 11.11 24.62
N VAL A 585 13.78 11.41 25.18
CA VAL A 585 13.21 10.70 26.33
C VAL A 585 11.75 10.35 26.05
N TRP A 586 11.41 9.08 26.21
CA TRP A 586 10.06 8.52 26.12
C TRP A 586 9.51 8.31 27.53
N ILE A 587 8.33 8.86 27.80
CA ILE A 587 7.69 8.86 29.12
C ILE A 587 6.29 8.27 28.96
N ASP A 588 5.98 7.23 29.72
CA ASP A 588 4.66 6.58 29.74
C ASP A 588 3.62 7.41 30.53
N PRO A 589 2.34 6.99 30.53
CA PRO A 589 1.27 7.70 31.24
C PRO A 589 1.40 7.77 32.77
N THR A 590 2.34 7.06 33.41
CA THR A 590 2.56 7.07 34.87
C THR A 590 3.93 7.64 35.29
N ASN A 591 4.61 8.33 34.36
CA ASN A 591 5.97 8.89 34.47
C ASN A 591 7.10 7.85 34.53
N VAL A 592 6.89 6.62 34.05
CA VAL A 592 7.98 5.67 33.79
C VAL A 592 8.74 6.13 32.54
N ILE A 593 10.06 6.27 32.67
CA ILE A 593 10.94 6.54 31.51
C ILE A 593 11.14 5.22 30.76
N ALA A 594 10.44 5.09 29.63
CA ALA A 594 10.40 3.87 28.83
C ALA A 594 11.67 3.68 27.98
N ALA A 595 12.26 4.76 27.49
CA ALA A 595 13.51 4.77 26.74
C ALA A 595 14.17 6.14 26.77
N THR A 596 15.51 6.19 26.75
CA THR A 596 16.26 7.38 26.37
C THR A 596 17.48 7.04 25.54
N TYR A 597 17.84 7.94 24.62
CA TYR A 597 18.98 7.81 23.71
C TYR A 597 19.39 9.20 23.18
N ASP A 598 20.69 9.38 22.93
CA ASP A 598 21.22 10.55 22.25
C ASP A 598 21.20 10.36 20.72
N ILE A 599 20.92 11.44 19.99
CA ILE A 599 21.07 11.52 18.54
C ILE A 599 22.01 12.66 18.14
N LEU A 600 22.88 12.41 17.17
CA LEU A 600 23.66 13.44 16.50
C LEU A 600 22.80 14.09 15.39
N VAL A 601 22.69 15.41 15.43
CA VAL A 601 21.93 16.22 14.48
C VAL A 601 22.91 17.07 13.67
N ASP A 602 23.26 16.59 12.48
CA ASP A 602 24.19 17.29 11.59
C ASP A 602 23.74 18.71 11.23
N ALA A 603 24.70 19.58 10.92
CA ALA A 603 24.49 20.93 10.42
C ALA A 603 23.44 21.00 9.28
N SER A 604 23.51 20.04 8.35
CA SER A 604 22.59 19.88 7.22
C SER A 604 21.38 18.96 7.48
N ALA A 605 21.22 18.41 8.68
CA ALA A 605 20.08 17.55 9.00
C ALA A 605 18.77 18.37 9.08
N GLU A 606 17.74 17.88 8.40
CA GLU A 606 16.39 18.47 8.35
C GLU A 606 15.36 17.59 9.08
N VAL A 607 15.61 16.28 9.11
CA VAL A 607 14.74 15.27 9.71
C VAL A 607 15.60 14.17 10.30
N THR A 608 15.42 13.87 11.58
CA THR A 608 15.90 12.63 12.23
C THR A 608 14.70 11.77 12.62
N HIS A 609 14.91 10.46 12.73
CA HIS A 609 13.86 9.54 13.20
C HIS A 609 14.48 8.29 13.85
N TYR A 610 13.78 7.70 14.81
CA TYR A 610 14.18 6.44 15.43
C TYR A 610 12.97 5.68 15.98
N ARG A 611 13.04 4.34 15.89
CA ARG A 611 12.10 3.41 16.52
C ARG A 611 12.79 2.77 17.73
N PRO A 612 12.45 3.14 18.98
CA PRO A 612 12.94 2.41 20.14
C PRO A 612 12.37 0.98 20.19
N PRO A 613 13.15 -0.02 20.66
CA PRO A 613 12.67 -1.37 20.87
C PRO A 613 11.89 -1.44 22.19
N LEU A 614 10.71 -0.84 22.23
CA LEU A 614 9.84 -0.86 23.42
C LEU A 614 9.12 -2.21 23.52
N THR A 615 9.14 -2.79 24.71
CA THR A 615 8.44 -4.04 25.02
C THR A 615 6.93 -3.81 25.04
N ALA A 616 6.20 -4.54 24.20
CA ALA A 616 4.75 -4.55 24.15
C ALA A 616 4.14 -5.42 25.28
N PRO A 617 2.89 -5.16 25.71
CA PRO A 617 2.03 -4.07 25.26
C PRO A 617 2.40 -2.72 25.91
N LEU A 618 2.28 -1.65 25.14
CA LEU A 618 2.42 -0.28 25.63
C LEU A 618 1.21 0.08 26.50
N ARG A 619 1.46 0.62 27.70
CA ARG A 619 0.40 1.11 28.60
C ARG A 619 -0.49 2.14 27.87
N PRO A 620 -1.82 1.95 27.82
CA PRO A 620 -2.71 2.93 27.23
C PRO A 620 -2.77 4.23 28.03
N GLY A 621 -2.94 5.35 27.35
CA GLY A 621 -3.00 6.68 27.93
C GLY A 621 -2.22 7.73 27.15
N VAL A 622 -1.96 8.87 27.79
CA VAL A 622 -1.21 10.00 27.22
C VAL A 622 0.29 9.80 27.47
N TRP A 623 1.03 9.44 26.42
CA TRP A 623 2.48 9.39 26.44
C TRP A 623 3.08 10.78 26.17
N THR A 624 4.29 11.03 26.68
CA THR A 624 5.05 12.26 26.39
C THR A 624 6.43 11.93 25.81
N LEU A 625 6.79 12.58 24.70
CA LEU A 625 8.16 12.58 24.19
C LEU A 625 8.82 13.92 24.50
N ARG A 626 9.98 13.93 25.16
CA ARG A 626 10.82 15.11 25.35
C ARG A 626 12.08 15.05 24.49
N VAL A 627 12.51 16.22 24.01
CA VAL A 627 13.79 16.44 23.33
C VAL A 627 14.58 17.46 24.15
N LEU A 628 15.79 17.10 24.56
CA LEU A 628 16.65 17.89 25.43
C LEU A 628 18.03 18.11 24.81
N GLN A 629 18.72 19.16 25.23
CA GLN A 629 20.14 19.40 24.95
C GLN A 629 20.84 19.69 26.28
N ARG A 630 21.86 18.88 26.63
CA ARG A 630 22.58 18.99 27.92
C ARG A 630 21.64 19.07 29.13
N TRP A 631 20.63 18.20 29.16
CA TRP A 631 19.54 18.13 30.15
C TRP A 631 18.56 19.32 30.19
N SER A 632 18.77 20.40 29.42
CA SER A 632 17.76 21.44 29.24
C SER A 632 16.74 21.04 28.17
N LEU A 633 15.45 21.27 28.42
CA LEU A 633 14.39 21.00 27.44
C LEU A 633 14.54 21.89 26.19
N MET A 634 14.37 21.30 25.00
CA MET A 634 14.26 22.03 23.72
C MET A 634 12.79 22.08 23.25
N GLY A 635 12.05 21.00 23.49
CA GLY A 635 10.63 20.87 23.18
C GLY A 635 10.10 19.48 23.55
N GLN A 636 8.79 19.33 23.50
CA GLN A 636 8.10 18.06 23.77
C GLN A 636 6.84 17.91 22.91
N THR A 637 6.31 16.71 22.82
CA THR A 637 4.96 16.45 22.28
C THR A 637 4.27 15.34 23.07
N ARG A 638 2.95 15.20 22.88
CA ARG A 638 2.13 14.14 23.48
C ARG A 638 1.44 13.31 22.40
N PHE A 639 1.23 12.04 22.70
CA PHE A 639 0.50 11.12 21.82
C PHE A 639 -0.32 10.12 22.63
N ILE A 640 -1.34 9.54 22.02
CA ILE A 640 -2.20 8.52 22.64
C ILE A 640 -1.73 7.14 22.22
N VAL A 641 -1.58 6.24 23.20
CA VAL A 641 -1.77 4.80 22.99
C VAL A 641 -3.19 4.49 23.44
N ALA A 642 -4.08 4.14 22.51
CA ALA A 642 -5.49 3.95 22.81
C ALA A 642 -5.75 2.56 23.40
N PRO A 643 -6.59 2.42 24.44
CA PRO A 643 -7.10 1.12 24.85
C PRO A 643 -8.00 0.57 23.74
N LEU A 644 -8.01 -0.76 23.57
CA LEU A 644 -8.77 -1.43 22.53
C LEU A 644 -10.17 -1.78 23.04
N GLU A 645 -11.22 -1.34 22.35
CA GLU A 645 -12.60 -1.80 22.58
C GLU A 645 -12.85 -3.21 22.01
N PHE A 646 -12.05 -3.58 21.02
CA PHE A 646 -12.18 -4.81 20.25
C PHE A 646 -10.89 -5.63 20.33
N HIS A 647 -11.01 -6.95 20.24
CA HIS A 647 -9.90 -7.85 19.96
C HIS A 647 -10.38 -8.90 18.95
N LYS A 648 -9.63 -9.10 17.86
CA LYS A 648 -10.05 -9.93 16.72
C LYS A 648 -11.44 -9.50 16.20
N GLN A 649 -11.63 -8.18 16.12
CA GLN A 649 -12.84 -7.49 15.68
C GLN A 649 -14.12 -7.78 16.50
N GLN A 650 -13.99 -8.46 17.65
CA GLN A 650 -15.09 -8.72 18.60
C GLN A 650 -14.91 -7.88 19.88
N PRO A 651 -15.97 -7.53 20.63
CA PRO A 651 -15.85 -6.79 21.88
C PRO A 651 -14.89 -7.46 22.86
N ILE A 652 -13.91 -6.69 23.38
CA ILE A 652 -12.80 -7.22 24.16
C ILE A 652 -13.28 -7.90 25.46
N GLN A 653 -12.71 -9.07 25.75
CA GLN A 653 -12.99 -9.84 26.96
C GLN A 653 -12.07 -9.40 28.10
N ARG A 654 -12.48 -9.64 29.36
CA ARG A 654 -11.77 -9.11 30.54
C ARG A 654 -10.31 -9.55 30.63
N GLU A 655 -10.02 -10.81 30.31
CA GLU A 655 -8.65 -11.36 30.33
C GLU A 655 -7.76 -10.71 29.26
N ASP A 656 -8.26 -10.55 28.04
CA ASP A 656 -7.55 -9.86 26.97
C ASP A 656 -7.38 -8.36 27.28
N ALA A 657 -8.37 -7.70 27.89
CA ALA A 657 -8.25 -6.31 28.34
C ALA A 657 -7.15 -6.18 29.40
N GLN A 658 -7.16 -7.01 30.45
CA GLN A 658 -6.12 -7.00 31.48
C GLN A 658 -4.71 -7.24 30.89
N ARG A 659 -4.60 -8.18 29.93
CA ARG A 659 -3.35 -8.47 29.21
C ARG A 659 -2.88 -7.28 28.36
N LEU A 660 -3.77 -6.68 27.57
CA LEU A 660 -3.42 -5.66 26.57
C LEU A 660 -3.30 -4.25 27.15
N HIS A 661 -3.96 -3.96 28.28
CA HIS A 661 -4.02 -2.62 28.86
C HIS A 661 -3.13 -2.44 30.10
N GLY A 662 -2.58 -3.50 30.70
CA GLY A 662 -1.73 -3.39 31.90
C GLY A 662 -0.37 -2.70 31.67
N GLY A 663 0.14 -2.72 30.44
CA GLY A 663 1.51 -2.36 30.10
C GLY A 663 2.46 -3.58 30.14
N PRO A 664 3.78 -3.39 29.99
CA PRO A 664 4.74 -4.47 29.98
C PRO A 664 4.97 -5.03 31.39
N ALA A 665 5.35 -6.31 31.47
CA ALA A 665 5.66 -6.95 32.75
C ALA A 665 6.71 -6.17 33.55
N LYS A 666 6.47 -6.00 34.86
CA LYS A 666 7.33 -5.22 35.79
C LYS A 666 7.53 -3.75 35.39
N ASN A 667 6.69 -3.17 34.54
CA ASN A 667 6.85 -1.82 33.97
C ASN A 667 8.16 -1.62 33.15
N SER A 668 8.81 -2.71 32.72
CA SER A 668 10.10 -2.64 32.01
C SER A 668 9.89 -2.62 30.50
N TYR A 669 10.03 -1.45 29.88
CA TYR A 669 9.93 -1.30 28.43
C TYR A 669 11.21 -1.73 27.69
N MET A 670 12.36 -1.72 28.37
CA MET A 670 13.66 -2.18 27.87
C MET A 670 14.37 -3.01 28.93
N GLU A 671 15.46 -3.70 28.57
CA GLU A 671 16.36 -4.37 29.53
C GLU A 671 17.10 -3.37 30.42
N GLN A 672 17.44 -2.20 29.88
CA GLN A 672 18.03 -1.10 30.63
C GLN A 672 16.95 -0.31 31.38
N SER A 673 17.12 -0.15 32.69
CA SER A 673 16.27 0.72 33.51
C SER A 673 16.79 2.16 33.53
N PHE A 674 15.86 3.12 33.55
CA PHE A 674 16.15 4.56 33.51
C PHE A 674 15.69 5.32 34.77
N HIS A 675 15.27 4.63 35.84
CA HIS A 675 14.71 5.24 37.05
C HIS A 675 15.62 6.29 37.72
N GLY A 676 16.95 6.18 37.57
CA GLY A 676 17.91 7.19 38.06
C GLY A 676 17.77 8.57 37.42
N LEU A 677 17.07 8.69 36.28
CA LEU A 677 16.79 9.96 35.61
C LEU A 677 15.47 10.62 36.05
N ASN A 678 14.60 9.91 36.77
CA ASN A 678 13.33 10.46 37.25
C ASN A 678 13.52 11.74 38.13
N PRO A 679 14.50 11.81 39.07
CA PRO A 679 14.78 13.05 39.80
C PRO A 679 15.36 14.15 38.91
N VAL A 680 16.25 13.80 37.98
CA VAL A 680 16.94 14.75 37.07
C VAL A 680 15.95 15.44 36.12
N LEU A 681 14.96 14.69 35.62
CA LEU A 681 13.96 15.19 34.68
C LEU A 681 12.68 15.71 35.35
N GLN A 682 12.65 15.75 36.69
CA GLN A 682 11.49 16.14 37.51
C GLN A 682 10.23 15.34 37.15
N LEU A 683 10.39 14.01 37.12
CA LEU A 683 9.35 13.02 36.81
C LEU A 683 9.11 12.10 38.01
N PRO A 684 8.43 12.55 39.09
CA PRO A 684 7.98 11.62 40.12
C PRO A 684 6.99 10.61 39.52
N VAL A 685 7.17 9.33 39.82
CA VAL A 685 6.17 8.30 39.48
C VAL A 685 4.92 8.57 40.33
N SER A 686 3.78 8.73 39.67
CA SER A 686 2.54 9.09 40.32
C SER A 686 1.79 7.83 40.74
N LEU A 687 1.74 7.56 42.05
CA LEU A 687 1.01 6.39 42.59
C LEU A 687 -0.47 6.42 42.19
N VAL A 688 -1.09 7.60 42.17
CA VAL A 688 -2.48 7.79 41.75
C VAL A 688 -2.69 7.38 40.28
N ASP A 689 -1.76 7.74 39.39
CA ASP A 689 -1.86 7.36 37.97
C ASP A 689 -1.52 5.88 37.74
N VAL A 690 -0.68 5.26 38.59
CA VAL A 690 -0.44 3.81 38.59
C VAL A 690 -1.68 3.05 39.03
N GLU A 691 -2.27 3.40 40.18
CA GLU A 691 -3.52 2.79 40.69
C GLU A 691 -4.67 2.97 39.68
N ALA A 692 -4.79 4.15 39.07
CA ALA A 692 -5.75 4.40 38.01
C ALA A 692 -5.49 3.55 36.75
N ALA A 693 -4.22 3.37 36.34
CA ALA A 693 -3.88 2.52 35.20
C ALA A 693 -4.21 1.04 35.46
N GLU A 694 -3.90 0.52 36.65
CA GLU A 694 -4.23 -0.85 37.05
C GLU A 694 -5.75 -1.09 37.14
N ALA A 695 -6.50 -0.14 37.70
CA ALA A 695 -7.96 -0.18 37.73
C ALA A 695 -8.57 -0.11 36.32
N ASN A 696 -8.03 0.75 35.44
CA ASN A 696 -8.49 0.89 34.07
C ASN A 696 -8.18 -0.32 33.18
N ALA A 697 -7.08 -1.04 33.44
CA ALA A 697 -6.66 -2.17 32.62
C ALA A 697 -7.69 -3.31 32.56
N ALA A 698 -8.49 -3.51 33.62
CA ALA A 698 -9.52 -4.54 33.68
C ALA A 698 -10.89 -4.13 33.10
N LEU A 699 -11.04 -2.91 32.58
CA LEU A 699 -12.33 -2.40 32.09
C LEU A 699 -12.73 -3.03 30.76
N THR A 700 -14.03 -3.31 30.62
CA THR A 700 -14.69 -3.70 29.37
C THR A 700 -15.97 -2.88 29.16
N GLY A 701 -16.66 -3.05 28.03
CA GLY A 701 -18.04 -2.56 27.83
C GLY A 701 -18.23 -1.04 27.93
N ALA A 702 -19.19 -0.59 28.74
CA ALA A 702 -19.50 0.84 28.90
C ALA A 702 -18.46 1.62 29.74
N PRO A 703 -17.87 1.07 30.83
CA PRO A 703 -16.71 1.67 31.49
C PRO A 703 -15.53 1.92 30.54
N LEU A 704 -15.10 0.90 29.78
CA LEU A 704 -14.00 1.00 28.82
C LEU A 704 -14.24 2.08 27.76
N ARG A 705 -15.44 2.11 27.16
CA ARG A 705 -15.80 3.12 26.16
C ARG A 705 -15.67 4.56 26.68
N ARG A 706 -16.05 4.83 27.92
CA ARG A 706 -15.87 6.16 28.53
C ARG A 706 -14.40 6.53 28.75
N TRP A 707 -13.54 5.55 29.04
CA TRP A 707 -12.08 5.77 29.13
C TRP A 707 -11.46 6.06 27.75
N VAL A 708 -11.84 5.29 26.72
CA VAL A 708 -11.42 5.50 25.33
C VAL A 708 -11.88 6.86 24.80
N ASP A 709 -13.18 7.18 24.96
CA ASP A 709 -13.75 8.46 24.53
C ASP A 709 -13.10 9.65 25.26
N GLY A 710 -12.82 9.52 26.56
CA GLY A 710 -12.13 10.55 27.35
C GLY A 710 -10.67 10.77 26.95
N LEU A 711 -9.90 9.69 26.72
CA LEU A 711 -8.51 9.79 26.25
C LEU A 711 -8.41 10.42 24.86
N LEU A 712 -9.22 9.92 23.91
CA LEU A 712 -9.21 10.42 22.54
C LEU A 712 -9.77 11.84 22.47
N GLY A 713 -10.79 12.19 23.26
CA GLY A 713 -11.35 13.55 23.34
C GLY A 713 -10.35 14.61 23.82
N GLY A 714 -9.23 14.22 24.44
CA GLY A 714 -8.13 15.11 24.79
C GLY A 714 -7.16 15.42 23.63
N HIS A 715 -7.21 14.67 22.53
CA HIS A 715 -6.34 14.82 21.34
C HIS A 715 -7.12 14.94 20.02
N TRP A 716 -8.43 14.68 20.02
CA TRP A 716 -9.31 14.70 18.85
C TRP A 716 -10.62 15.40 19.19
N SER A 717 -11.16 16.15 18.23
CA SER A 717 -12.48 16.79 18.34
C SER A 717 -13.31 16.54 17.08
N ALA A 718 -14.63 16.34 17.23
CA ALA A 718 -15.55 16.47 16.12
C ALA A 718 -15.65 17.96 15.74
N SER A 719 -15.33 18.29 14.49
CA SER A 719 -15.39 19.67 13.96
C SER A 719 -16.74 20.00 13.33
N ASP A 720 -17.39 19.03 12.70
CA ASP A 720 -18.76 19.16 12.16
C ASP A 720 -19.38 17.76 11.95
N VAL A 721 -20.69 17.71 11.80
CA VAL A 721 -21.47 16.48 11.55
C VAL A 721 -22.62 16.78 10.60
N CYS A 722 -22.82 15.90 9.62
CA CYS A 722 -23.83 16.06 8.58
C CYS A 722 -24.62 14.77 8.36
N SER A 723 -25.81 14.89 7.76
CA SER A 723 -26.65 13.74 7.35
C SER A 723 -26.58 13.52 5.85
N LEU A 724 -26.52 12.25 5.41
CA LEU A 724 -26.59 11.87 3.99
C LEU A 724 -28.02 11.83 3.44
N GLY A 725 -29.04 11.98 4.31
CA GLY A 725 -30.45 11.99 3.93
C GLY A 725 -31.30 12.81 4.90
N PRO A 726 -32.63 12.58 4.95
CA PRO A 726 -33.50 13.21 5.94
C PRO A 726 -33.00 12.98 7.37
N SER A 727 -33.13 13.98 8.23
CA SER A 727 -32.77 13.93 9.65
C SER A 727 -33.81 14.65 10.47
N ALA A 728 -34.17 14.12 11.64
CA ALA A 728 -35.00 14.86 12.60
C ALA A 728 -34.18 15.92 13.38
N CYS A 729 -32.85 15.91 13.26
CA CYS A 729 -32.00 16.97 13.79
C CYS A 729 -31.91 18.14 12.80
N THR A 730 -32.81 19.11 12.92
CA THR A 730 -32.87 20.30 12.03
C THR A 730 -31.62 21.19 12.06
N SER A 731 -30.72 21.01 13.02
CA SER A 731 -29.41 21.70 13.08
C SER A 731 -28.32 21.01 12.26
N THR A 732 -28.50 19.73 11.91
CA THR A 732 -27.55 18.96 11.10
C THR A 732 -27.70 19.31 9.62
N LYS A 733 -26.60 19.71 8.97
CA LYS A 733 -26.59 20.03 7.53
C LYS A 733 -26.67 18.76 6.68
N HIS A 734 -27.21 18.87 5.48
CA HIS A 734 -27.13 17.81 4.48
C HIS A 734 -25.70 17.72 3.93
N CYS A 735 -25.07 16.54 3.98
CA CYS A 735 -23.63 16.39 3.72
C CYS A 735 -23.16 16.99 2.38
N ARG A 736 -23.94 16.80 1.31
CA ARG A 736 -23.66 17.34 -0.04
C ARG A 736 -23.59 18.89 -0.11
N THR A 737 -24.13 19.62 0.87
CA THR A 737 -24.05 21.10 0.92
C THR A 737 -22.91 21.62 1.80
N THR A 738 -22.15 20.74 2.46
CA THR A 738 -20.92 21.11 3.18
C THR A 738 -19.75 21.30 2.21
N ALA A 739 -18.66 21.90 2.68
CA ALA A 739 -17.39 21.99 1.93
C ALA A 739 -16.39 20.87 2.25
N TRP A 740 -16.72 19.99 3.20
CA TRP A 740 -15.79 19.03 3.79
C TRP A 740 -16.19 17.55 3.62
N SER A 741 -17.48 17.25 3.42
CA SER A 741 -17.96 15.87 3.28
C SER A 741 -17.33 15.16 2.09
N SER A 742 -17.13 13.85 2.20
CA SER A 742 -16.81 13.01 1.03
C SER A 742 -17.93 12.99 -0.02
N THR A 743 -19.16 13.41 0.33
CA THR A 743 -20.28 13.60 -0.60
C THR A 743 -20.46 15.04 -1.11
N SER A 744 -19.56 15.96 -0.75
CA SER A 744 -19.50 17.31 -1.34
C SER A 744 -19.06 17.23 -2.81
N PRO A 745 -19.49 18.17 -3.69
CA PRO A 745 -19.07 18.20 -5.09
C PRO A 745 -17.54 18.31 -5.24
N ASP A 746 -16.98 17.52 -6.17
CA ASP A 746 -15.55 17.46 -6.45
C ASP A 746 -15.27 17.46 -7.98
N PRO A 747 -15.52 18.59 -8.69
CA PRO A 747 -15.56 18.62 -10.16
C PRO A 747 -14.25 18.29 -10.89
N LYS A 748 -13.13 18.26 -10.17
CA LYS A 748 -11.82 17.83 -10.70
C LYS A 748 -11.68 16.30 -10.82
N SER A 749 -12.41 15.53 -10.02
CA SER A 749 -12.47 14.06 -10.13
C SER A 749 -13.81 13.53 -10.65
N GLU A 750 -14.88 14.33 -10.61
CA GLU A 750 -16.16 13.96 -11.23
C GLU A 750 -16.01 13.78 -12.75
N LEU A 751 -16.58 12.69 -13.26
CA LEU A 751 -16.47 12.26 -14.64
C LEU A 751 -17.79 12.56 -15.39
N PRO A 752 -17.79 13.49 -16.38
CA PRO A 752 -18.99 13.81 -17.13
C PRO A 752 -19.29 12.74 -18.19
N PRO A 753 -20.57 12.56 -18.61
CA PRO A 753 -20.89 11.70 -19.75
C PRO A 753 -20.13 12.19 -21.01
N PRO A 754 -19.66 11.27 -21.88
CA PRO A 754 -18.81 11.62 -23.01
C PRO A 754 -19.56 12.55 -23.99
N GLN A 755 -18.97 13.70 -24.28
CA GLN A 755 -19.53 14.65 -25.24
C GLN A 755 -19.20 14.23 -26.68
N MET A 756 -20.05 14.59 -27.64
CA MET A 756 -19.71 14.37 -29.05
C MET A 756 -18.56 15.31 -29.47
N ASN A 757 -17.48 14.72 -29.97
CA ASN A 757 -16.30 15.36 -30.55
C ASN A 757 -15.37 16.16 -29.60
N VAL A 758 -15.57 16.12 -28.28
CA VAL A 758 -14.66 16.69 -27.27
C VAL A 758 -14.51 15.71 -26.09
N ARG A 759 -13.51 15.94 -25.24
CA ARG A 759 -13.15 15.16 -24.04
C ARG A 759 -14.30 15.02 -23.02
#